data_AF-A0A7K3S0H9-F1
#
_entry.id   AF-A0A7K3S0H9-F1
#
_cell.length_a   1.000
_cell.length_b   1.000
_cell.length_c   1.000
_cell.angle_alpha   90.00
_cell.angle_beta   90.00
_cell.angle_gamma   90.00
#
_symmetry.space_group_name_H-M   'P 1'
#
loop_
_entity.id
_entity.type
_entity.pdbx_description
1 polymer ?
#
loop_
_entity_poly.entity_id
_entity_poly.type
_entity_poly.pdbx_seq_one_letter_code
_entity_poly.pdbx_strand_id
1 'polypeptide(L)'
;AFDLARAADGTVFVTGTARTERGRKLPAPVRNPGGIAKDARVSSLGRAALTTAWADGKDSRISPGDALAARPARVTLKALDTGRSVTLDAMPHVRVGNATAQDTSLAVSPALPRPVKEQARTGSSRAGTESPVDADRTCSVPRGDVKLQAYQPTPRQVEWAADQAVVGKLDAHISRPADWKNTGMAAYKPQSLFPLSPLSGGSGEDWHIPAQVMLGITAQESNMWQATRYAIPGVTANPLIGNYYGIDYSPSGEQQDPWAIDWANADCGYGVAQVTDGMRLPGKEAKPLTAAQQQAVALDYTANIAKGADILADKWNATRNDGLVINDGDAAHIENWFYALWAYNSGYYPQAEASKHSGKWGVGWTNNPANPLWKENRTPFLETLGHQDDYSHAQHPQDWPYQEKVIGWAARPLSAQFAPGDFQPGYRAAWWTDAAYRTTAKPPIDLFCDSANTCDPDLISEDATNYTGGGPCLLPGESSHALYLKCWYHQPATWKDCGARAECGFALHRFNGTYPEQPDANNYPPSCAPELPAGTLIVDDVPNGTTPAGSADRTCHASGSSGAFRLSFATPSGKIDLHQIGAGYGNHFWFSHTYLHTTPTAQRLATTGTWTLDSTRRGWMRVWVHLPDHGAHTRQARYVVGGTDSTSPARVKPQRVMRNKWVSLGSFNFTGAPTVSLSNLTRQSGLKADVELDGDGTEDVAWDAVGFEPLGTPPATQMVAMGDSYSSGEAVTEGGGDDYYPETDYDSKNRPKTRDACHRSTKSWSRQATLPGRTKSVGELADTKNSSLDYQFVACSGARHYNIIGPGQSGEPGQLEQGYLDQHTTLVTLSIGGNDMRFAEVVAQCILGPKCYDMSLQSVNPDTGQYIDDESTEELGVWAKKWAKDTVRPRLVSTLEQIHERAPNARIVLMGYPRLIDGNGNCVPGLEATETNWLNNVADMLAEEMATAVTEANTRHATNAVFSDPRDEFDGKAACGNPESLNAVVVTGHSKADSFPNSGKSFHPKIAGARLYADSLESTLNAG
;
A
#
# COMPACT_ATOMS: atom_id res chain seq x y z
N ALA A 1 18.39 -33.21 9.29
CA ALA A 1 17.87 -32.55 8.08
C ALA A 1 19.06 -32.05 7.27
N PHE A 2 19.21 -32.48 6.01
CA PHE A 2 20.30 -32.07 5.12
C PHE A 2 19.76 -31.77 3.72
N ASP A 3 20.53 -31.07 2.92
CA ASP A 3 20.23 -30.70 1.53
C ASP A 3 21.55 -30.75 0.73
N LEU A 4 21.50 -30.56 -0.58
CA LEU A 4 22.62 -30.52 -1.50
C LEU A 4 22.68 -29.15 -2.17
N ALA A 5 23.86 -28.58 -2.24
CA ALA A 5 24.11 -27.33 -2.98
C ALA A 5 25.27 -27.52 -3.94
N ARG A 6 25.15 -27.04 -5.18
CA ARG A 6 26.19 -27.22 -6.20
C ARG A 6 27.04 -25.98 -6.43
N ALA A 7 28.30 -26.19 -6.75
CA ALA A 7 29.16 -25.20 -7.41
C ALA A 7 29.11 -25.40 -8.93
N ALA A 8 29.56 -24.39 -9.69
CA ALA A 8 29.51 -24.40 -11.16
C ALA A 8 30.47 -25.42 -11.79
N ASP A 9 31.42 -25.96 -11.03
CA ASP A 9 32.35 -27.01 -11.47
C ASP A 9 31.82 -28.44 -11.26
N GLY A 10 30.56 -28.59 -10.85
CA GLY A 10 29.94 -29.88 -10.57
C GLY A 10 30.25 -30.43 -9.17
N THR A 11 30.94 -29.67 -8.30
CA THR A 11 31.12 -30.06 -6.89
C THR A 11 29.80 -29.90 -6.14
N VAL A 12 29.35 -30.98 -5.51
CA VAL A 12 28.13 -31.04 -4.69
C VAL A 12 28.51 -30.93 -3.21
N PHE A 13 27.81 -30.08 -2.48
CA PHE A 13 28.02 -29.84 -1.06
C PHE A 13 26.83 -30.33 -0.25
N VAL A 14 27.07 -31.23 0.70
CA VAL A 14 26.08 -31.62 1.70
C VAL A 14 25.91 -30.48 2.68
N THR A 15 24.71 -29.91 2.72
CA THR A 15 24.32 -28.82 3.60
C THR A 15 23.41 -29.30 4.74
N GLY A 16 23.27 -28.54 5.82
CA GLY A 16 22.47 -28.94 6.99
C GLY A 16 23.23 -29.82 7.99
N THR A 17 22.51 -30.71 8.68
CA THR A 17 23.03 -31.43 9.87
C THR A 17 23.62 -32.81 9.57
N ALA A 18 23.68 -33.24 8.31
CA ALA A 18 24.22 -34.54 7.95
C ALA A 18 25.73 -34.62 8.24
N ARG A 19 26.18 -35.78 8.71
CA ARG A 19 27.60 -36.07 8.95
C ARG A 19 28.05 -37.26 8.11
N THR A 20 29.23 -37.17 7.52
CA THR A 20 29.87 -38.33 6.90
C THR A 20 30.26 -39.34 7.98
N GLU A 21 29.87 -40.60 7.82
CA GLU A 21 30.25 -41.67 8.73
C GLU A 21 31.76 -41.81 8.84
N ARG A 22 32.24 -42.08 10.07
CA ARG A 22 33.66 -42.19 10.36
C ARG A 22 34.26 -43.38 9.60
N GLY A 23 35.21 -43.11 8.70
CA GLY A 23 35.89 -44.14 7.90
C GLY A 23 35.32 -44.35 6.50
N ARG A 24 34.21 -43.69 6.13
CA ARG A 24 33.67 -43.70 4.77
C ARG A 24 34.18 -42.49 3.98
N LYS A 25 34.59 -42.70 2.73
CA LYS A 25 34.91 -41.61 1.78
C LYS A 25 33.67 -41.27 0.96
N LEU A 26 33.36 -39.98 0.86
CA LEU A 26 32.36 -39.48 -0.09
C LEU A 26 32.89 -39.62 -1.53
N PRO A 27 31.99 -39.75 -2.54
CA PRO A 27 32.38 -39.64 -3.93
C PRO A 27 33.20 -38.37 -4.18
N ALA A 28 34.14 -38.41 -5.13
CA ALA A 28 35.04 -37.30 -5.43
C ALA A 28 34.35 -35.92 -5.64
N PRO A 29 33.18 -35.81 -6.29
CA PRO A 29 32.49 -34.53 -6.44
C PRO A 29 31.70 -34.11 -5.21
N VAL A 30 31.50 -34.97 -4.20
CA VAL A 30 30.64 -34.69 -3.04
C VAL A 30 31.48 -34.29 -1.83
N ARG A 31 31.22 -33.10 -1.28
CA ARG A 31 31.85 -32.58 -0.07
C ARG A 31 30.81 -32.43 1.03
N ASN A 32 31.11 -32.90 2.24
CA ASN A 32 30.33 -32.56 3.43
C ASN A 32 31.21 -31.73 4.38
N PRO A 33 31.24 -30.40 4.20
CA PRO A 33 32.08 -29.54 5.04
C PRO A 33 31.55 -29.43 6.48
N GLY A 34 30.29 -29.79 6.73
CA GLY A 34 29.64 -29.69 8.03
C GLY A 34 29.39 -28.24 8.49
N GLY A 35 28.31 -28.03 9.24
CA GLY A 35 28.01 -26.75 9.88
C GLY A 35 27.73 -25.60 8.90
N ILE A 36 27.16 -25.90 7.74
CA ILE A 36 26.49 -24.94 6.84
C ILE A 36 24.98 -25.21 6.94
N ALA A 37 24.14 -24.16 6.94
CA ALA A 37 22.70 -24.38 7.08
C ALA A 37 22.15 -25.14 5.87
N LYS A 38 21.01 -25.80 6.05
CA LYS A 38 20.39 -26.65 5.01
C LYS A 38 20.20 -25.87 3.70
N ASP A 39 19.68 -24.66 3.77
CA ASP A 39 19.29 -23.89 2.57
C ASP A 39 20.44 -23.02 2.03
N ALA A 40 21.69 -23.40 2.34
CA ALA A 40 22.86 -22.63 1.96
C ALA A 40 23.11 -22.72 0.45
N ARG A 41 23.23 -21.58 -0.23
CA ARG A 41 23.74 -21.51 -1.61
C ARG A 41 25.25 -21.53 -1.62
N VAL A 42 25.87 -22.29 -2.52
CA VAL A 42 27.32 -22.36 -2.63
C VAL A 42 27.82 -21.41 -3.74
N SER A 43 28.97 -20.78 -3.52
CA SER A 43 29.59 -19.91 -4.52
C SER A 43 29.97 -20.71 -5.77
N SER A 44 30.05 -20.04 -6.92
CA SER A 44 30.35 -20.69 -8.22
C SER A 44 31.62 -21.54 -8.22
N LEU A 45 32.63 -21.20 -7.41
CA LEU A 45 33.87 -21.97 -7.26
C LEU A 45 33.88 -22.95 -6.07
N GLY A 46 32.76 -23.15 -5.39
CA GLY A 46 32.66 -24.08 -4.26
C GLY A 46 33.46 -23.65 -3.03
N ARG A 47 33.81 -22.36 -2.90
CA ARG A 47 34.70 -21.87 -1.84
C ARG A 47 33.96 -21.29 -0.64
N ALA A 48 32.69 -20.93 -0.80
CA ALA A 48 31.87 -20.34 0.25
C ALA A 48 30.44 -20.86 0.19
N ALA A 49 29.78 -20.95 1.33
CA ALA A 49 28.36 -21.23 1.45
C ALA A 49 27.64 -20.04 2.08
N LEU A 50 26.57 -19.58 1.45
CA LEU A 50 25.79 -18.41 1.78
C LEU A 50 24.42 -18.85 2.30
N THR A 51 23.99 -18.34 3.43
CA THR A 51 22.65 -18.58 3.97
C THR A 51 21.97 -17.26 4.21
N THR A 52 20.69 -17.19 3.89
CA THR A 52 19.86 -16.01 4.12
C THR A 52 18.73 -16.37 5.03
N ALA A 53 18.58 -15.63 6.12
CA ALA A 53 17.46 -15.75 7.05
C ALA A 53 17.06 -14.36 7.53
N TRP A 54 15.89 -14.24 8.14
CA TRP A 54 15.59 -13.04 8.92
C TRP A 54 16.39 -13.08 10.22
N ALA A 55 17.14 -12.01 10.52
CA ALA A 55 18.00 -11.97 11.70
C ALA A 55 17.21 -11.98 13.03
N ASP A 56 15.90 -11.67 12.96
CA ASP A 56 14.95 -11.64 14.08
C ASP A 56 14.36 -13.02 14.46
N GLY A 57 14.61 -14.06 13.65
CA GLY A 57 14.14 -15.43 13.91
C GLY A 57 12.63 -15.65 13.78
N LYS A 58 11.86 -14.66 13.30
CA LYS A 58 10.41 -14.80 13.05
C LYS A 58 10.15 -15.40 11.66
N ASP A 59 9.14 -16.26 11.52
CA ASP A 59 8.73 -16.79 10.21
C ASP A 59 7.84 -15.79 9.43
N SER A 60 7.20 -16.21 8.35
CA SER A 60 6.36 -15.33 7.51
C SER A 60 4.93 -15.11 8.03
N ARG A 61 4.51 -15.75 9.14
CA ARG A 61 3.21 -15.57 9.78
C ARG A 61 3.17 -14.35 10.71
N ILE A 62 3.74 -13.27 10.22
CA ILE A 62 3.84 -12.01 10.96
C ILE A 62 2.71 -11.08 10.53
N SER A 63 2.36 -10.12 11.38
CA SER A 63 1.32 -9.14 11.04
C SER A 63 1.71 -8.36 9.78
N PRO A 64 0.78 -7.75 9.02
CA PRO A 64 1.15 -6.86 7.91
C PRO A 64 2.08 -5.73 8.34
N GLY A 65 1.93 -5.28 9.58
CA GLY A 65 2.88 -4.34 10.20
C GLY A 65 4.29 -4.93 10.25
N ASP A 66 4.46 -6.11 10.80
CA ASP A 66 5.77 -6.75 10.86
C ASP A 66 6.31 -7.15 9.47
N ALA A 67 5.44 -7.52 8.52
CA ALA A 67 5.80 -7.92 7.16
C ALA A 67 6.35 -6.76 6.33
N LEU A 68 5.91 -5.54 6.61
CA LEU A 68 6.36 -4.32 5.94
C LEU A 68 7.57 -3.68 6.66
N ALA A 69 7.91 -4.11 7.88
CA ALA A 69 9.07 -3.61 8.61
C ALA A 69 10.37 -3.97 7.89
N ALA A 70 11.34 -3.05 7.88
CA ALA A 70 12.69 -3.37 7.41
C ALA A 70 13.31 -4.38 8.37
N ARG A 71 13.23 -5.64 8.00
CA ARG A 71 13.81 -6.74 8.76
C ARG A 71 15.24 -6.95 8.26
N PRO A 72 16.23 -7.07 9.16
CA PRO A 72 17.59 -7.38 8.75
C PRO A 72 17.61 -8.76 8.09
N ALA A 73 17.99 -8.80 6.82
CA ALA A 73 18.34 -10.03 6.15
C ALA A 73 19.72 -10.45 6.68
N ARG A 74 19.74 -11.48 7.50
CA ARG A 74 20.99 -12.10 7.93
C ARG A 74 21.53 -12.92 6.77
N VAL A 75 22.65 -12.46 6.23
CA VAL A 75 23.43 -13.16 5.22
C VAL A 75 24.67 -13.73 5.90
N THR A 76 24.68 -15.03 6.16
CA THR A 76 25.87 -15.70 6.70
C THR A 76 26.63 -16.38 5.57
N LEU A 77 27.83 -15.89 5.29
CA LEU A 77 28.79 -16.50 4.37
C LEU A 77 29.83 -17.29 5.16
N LYS A 78 29.88 -18.61 4.94
CA LYS A 78 30.89 -19.50 5.49
C LYS A 78 31.92 -19.86 4.42
N ALA A 79 33.17 -19.48 4.63
CA ALA A 79 34.29 -19.95 3.81
C ALA A 79 34.53 -21.43 4.10
N LEU A 80 34.39 -22.27 3.07
CA LEU A 80 34.35 -23.73 3.22
C LEU A 80 35.73 -24.36 3.43
N ASP A 81 36.78 -23.69 2.99
CA ASP A 81 38.19 -24.09 3.13
C ASP A 81 38.73 -23.88 4.55
N THR A 82 38.31 -22.80 5.20
CA THR A 82 38.80 -22.39 6.53
C THR A 82 37.79 -22.66 7.64
N GLY A 83 36.52 -22.92 7.30
CA GLY A 83 35.41 -23.04 8.23
C GLY A 83 34.98 -21.72 8.88
N ARG A 84 35.63 -20.60 8.54
CA ARG A 84 35.31 -19.27 9.09
C ARG A 84 34.00 -18.77 8.50
N SER A 85 33.17 -18.15 9.34
CA SER A 85 31.92 -17.54 8.91
C SER A 85 31.96 -16.03 9.12
N VAL A 86 31.48 -15.30 8.13
CA VAL A 86 31.18 -13.88 8.21
C VAL A 86 29.66 -13.75 8.14
N THR A 87 29.08 -13.08 9.11
CA THR A 87 27.66 -12.75 9.09
C THR A 87 27.53 -11.27 8.78
N LEU A 88 26.75 -10.97 7.75
CA LEU A 88 26.31 -9.64 7.41
C LEU A 88 24.82 -9.57 7.70
N ASP A 89 24.44 -8.82 8.72
CA ASP A 89 23.05 -8.44 8.90
C ASP A 89 22.78 -7.24 7.99
N ALA A 90 22.25 -7.52 6.80
CA ALA A 90 21.92 -6.52 5.81
C ALA A 90 20.55 -5.94 6.13
N MET A 91 20.54 -4.72 6.67
CA MET A 91 19.32 -3.93 6.77
C MET A 91 18.99 -3.33 5.40
N PRO A 92 17.75 -3.44 4.90
CA PRO A 92 17.33 -2.89 3.60
C PRO A 92 17.57 -1.37 3.41
N HIS A 93 17.97 -0.64 4.45
CA HIS A 93 18.20 0.80 4.46
C HIS A 93 19.59 1.25 4.94
N VAL A 94 20.50 0.33 5.32
CA VAL A 94 21.85 0.69 5.81
C VAL A 94 22.88 0.38 4.73
N ARG A 95 23.54 1.42 4.22
CA ARG A 95 24.57 1.32 3.19
C ARG A 95 25.86 0.75 3.78
N VAL A 96 26.28 -0.43 3.32
CA VAL A 96 27.56 -1.04 3.71
C VAL A 96 28.47 -1.14 2.49
N GLY A 97 29.46 -0.25 2.37
CA GLY A 97 30.50 -0.30 1.34
C GLY A 97 30.68 0.97 0.51
N ASN A 98 31.79 1.02 -0.24
CA ASN A 98 32.17 2.12 -1.14
C ASN A 98 31.36 2.09 -2.45
N ALA A 99 30.79 3.23 -2.85
CA ALA A 99 30.08 3.43 -4.13
C ALA A 99 30.85 2.96 -5.37
N THR A 100 32.19 3.09 -5.39
CA THR A 100 33.04 2.70 -6.53
C THR A 100 33.08 1.17 -6.78
N ALA A 101 32.84 0.35 -5.76
CA ALA A 101 32.79 -1.10 -5.90
C ALA A 101 31.47 -1.60 -6.52
N GLN A 102 30.42 -0.78 -6.52
CA GLN A 102 29.12 -1.09 -7.12
C GLN A 102 29.08 -0.78 -8.62
N ASP A 103 29.73 0.28 -9.08
CA ASP A 103 29.77 0.63 -10.51
C ASP A 103 30.48 -0.44 -11.37
N THR A 104 31.41 -1.18 -10.79
CA THR A 104 32.10 -2.30 -11.46
C THR A 104 31.27 -3.59 -11.48
N SER A 105 30.24 -3.71 -10.64
CA SER A 105 29.32 -4.85 -10.56
C SER A 105 28.07 -4.71 -11.45
N LEU A 106 27.82 -3.52 -12.00
CA LEU A 106 26.71 -3.22 -12.91
C LEU A 106 27.12 -3.32 -14.39
N ALA A 107 28.39 -3.61 -14.68
CA ALA A 107 28.88 -3.79 -16.03
C ALA A 107 28.35 -5.10 -16.64
N VAL A 108 27.50 -4.98 -17.65
CA VAL A 108 26.93 -6.09 -18.42
C VAL A 108 28.05 -6.89 -19.09
N SER A 109 27.99 -8.23 -19.01
CA SER A 109 28.92 -9.14 -19.68
C SER A 109 28.96 -8.87 -21.21
N PRO A 110 30.15 -8.80 -21.84
CA PRO A 110 30.28 -8.59 -23.29
C PRO A 110 29.65 -9.68 -24.19
N ALA A 111 29.14 -10.77 -23.59
CA ALA A 111 28.61 -11.94 -24.29
C ALA A 111 27.08 -11.90 -24.55
N LEU A 112 26.37 -10.84 -24.17
CA LEU A 112 24.93 -10.73 -24.35
C LEU A 112 24.55 -9.84 -25.56
N PRO A 113 23.72 -10.33 -26.51
CA PRO A 113 23.24 -9.50 -27.61
C PRO A 113 22.23 -8.44 -27.14
N ARG A 114 22.29 -7.25 -27.76
CA ARG A 114 21.40 -6.12 -27.49
C ARG A 114 19.95 -6.40 -27.95
N PRO A 115 18.92 -5.93 -27.22
CA PRO A 115 17.54 -6.06 -27.67
C PRO A 115 17.24 -5.14 -28.87
N VAL A 116 16.47 -5.66 -29.82
CA VAL A 116 15.93 -4.92 -30.95
C VAL A 116 14.64 -4.22 -30.49
N LYS A 117 14.55 -2.90 -30.72
CA LYS A 117 13.33 -2.12 -30.47
C LYS A 117 12.30 -2.43 -31.55
N GLU A 118 11.16 -3.00 -31.18
CA GLU A 118 10.00 -3.06 -32.06
C GLU A 118 9.04 -1.90 -31.78
N GLN A 119 8.53 -1.30 -32.87
CA GLN A 119 7.70 -0.10 -32.84
C GLN A 119 6.26 -0.45 -32.49
N ALA A 120 5.77 0.08 -31.37
CA ALA A 120 4.36 0.02 -30.99
C ALA A 120 3.48 0.76 -32.01
N ARG A 121 2.47 0.07 -32.55
CA ARG A 121 1.46 0.65 -33.44
C ARG A 121 0.48 1.48 -32.62
N THR A 122 0.43 2.78 -32.89
CA THR A 122 -0.51 3.72 -32.29
C THR A 122 -1.78 3.81 -33.12
N GLY A 123 -2.90 3.39 -32.53
CA GLY A 123 -4.22 3.57 -33.11
C GLY A 123 -5.29 3.53 -32.03
N SER A 124 -5.54 4.65 -31.35
CA SER A 124 -6.78 4.81 -30.61
C SER A 124 -7.22 6.27 -30.56
N SER A 125 -8.51 6.47 -30.80
CA SER A 125 -9.21 7.74 -30.88
C SER A 125 -9.43 8.38 -29.50
N ARG A 126 -9.46 9.72 -29.46
CA ARG A 126 -9.72 10.59 -28.29
C ARG A 126 -10.95 10.26 -27.42
N ALA A 127 -11.90 9.43 -27.88
CA ALA A 127 -13.04 9.01 -27.08
C ALA A 127 -12.72 7.86 -26.10
N GLY A 128 -11.64 7.09 -26.33
CA GLY A 128 -11.21 5.98 -25.48
C GLY A 128 -10.46 6.40 -24.21
N THR A 129 -10.10 7.68 -24.10
CA THR A 129 -9.29 8.24 -22.99
C THR A 129 -10.13 8.78 -21.83
N GLU A 130 -11.46 8.69 -21.87
CA GLU A 130 -12.33 9.18 -20.79
C GLU A 130 -13.11 8.07 -20.06
N SER A 131 -13.37 6.94 -20.70
CA SER A 131 -14.08 5.81 -20.07
C SER A 131 -13.15 4.98 -19.18
N PRO A 132 -13.52 4.70 -17.90
CA PRO A 132 -12.78 3.77 -17.05
C PRO A 132 -12.91 2.31 -17.50
N VAL A 133 -13.87 2.00 -18.39
CA VAL A 133 -14.03 0.68 -19.02
C VAL A 133 -13.23 0.62 -20.31
N ASP A 134 -12.37 -0.39 -20.44
CA ASP A 134 -11.66 -0.70 -21.68
C ASP A 134 -12.57 -1.36 -22.72
N ALA A 135 -12.69 -0.70 -23.88
CA ALA A 135 -13.47 -1.19 -25.01
C ALA A 135 -12.77 -2.35 -25.74
N ASP A 136 -11.43 -2.28 -25.85
CA ASP A 136 -10.63 -3.25 -26.62
C ASP A 136 -10.30 -4.54 -25.83
N ARG A 137 -10.74 -4.62 -24.57
CA ARG A 137 -10.42 -5.70 -23.63
C ARG A 137 -10.69 -7.08 -24.20
N THR A 138 -9.93 -8.08 -23.76
CA THR A 138 -10.17 -9.49 -24.13
C THR A 138 -11.09 -10.18 -23.14
N CYS A 139 -11.00 -9.83 -21.86
CA CYS A 139 -11.77 -10.45 -20.80
C CYS A 139 -13.20 -9.90 -20.72
N SER A 140 -14.16 -10.79 -20.43
CA SER A 140 -15.59 -10.50 -20.53
C SER A 140 -16.08 -9.42 -19.57
N VAL A 141 -15.73 -9.56 -18.29
CA VAL A 141 -16.15 -8.65 -17.22
C VAL A 141 -15.11 -7.53 -17.04
N PRO A 142 -15.49 -6.26 -17.25
CA PRO A 142 -14.56 -5.15 -17.19
C PRO A 142 -14.09 -4.86 -15.76
N ARG A 143 -12.92 -4.24 -15.62
CA ARG A 143 -12.44 -3.73 -14.33
C ARG A 143 -13.18 -2.47 -13.89
N GLY A 144 -13.29 -1.45 -14.75
CA GLY A 144 -13.74 -0.10 -14.37
C GLY A 144 -15.24 0.18 -14.51
N ASP A 145 -16.10 -0.84 -14.44
CA ASP A 145 -17.56 -0.64 -14.44
C ASP A 145 -18.06 -0.50 -13.00
N VAL A 146 -18.71 0.62 -12.69
CA VAL A 146 -19.18 0.98 -11.33
C VAL A 146 -20.24 0.02 -10.78
N LYS A 147 -20.97 -0.69 -11.65
CA LYS A 147 -21.99 -1.67 -11.24
C LYS A 147 -21.42 -3.08 -11.11
N LEU A 148 -20.32 -3.39 -11.81
CA LEU A 148 -19.74 -4.73 -11.85
C LEU A 148 -18.52 -4.83 -10.92
N GLN A 149 -18.71 -4.52 -9.64
CA GLN A 149 -17.69 -4.75 -8.61
C GLN A 149 -17.87 -6.13 -7.95
N ALA A 150 -16.76 -6.81 -7.73
CA ALA A 150 -16.73 -8.08 -7.02
C ALA A 150 -16.83 -7.86 -5.51
N TYR A 151 -17.70 -8.61 -4.84
CA TYR A 151 -17.76 -8.65 -3.38
C TYR A 151 -16.63 -9.51 -2.83
N GLN A 152 -15.79 -8.97 -1.95
CA GLN A 152 -14.75 -9.74 -1.28
C GLN A 152 -15.35 -10.54 -0.11
N PRO A 153 -15.41 -11.89 -0.20
CA PRO A 153 -15.93 -12.71 0.89
C PRO A 153 -14.98 -12.75 2.08
N THR A 154 -15.53 -13.08 3.25
CA THR A 154 -14.71 -13.53 4.38
C THR A 154 -14.12 -14.92 4.09
N PRO A 155 -12.97 -15.29 4.67
CA PRO A 155 -12.44 -16.65 4.51
C PRO A 155 -13.44 -17.73 4.96
N ARG A 156 -14.26 -17.42 5.97
CA ARG A 156 -15.35 -18.29 6.45
C ARG A 156 -16.48 -18.45 5.43
N GLN A 157 -16.82 -17.40 4.69
CA GLN A 157 -17.78 -17.46 3.58
C GLN A 157 -17.27 -18.39 2.47
N VAL A 158 -15.98 -18.30 2.13
CA VAL A 158 -15.34 -19.21 1.16
C VAL A 158 -15.31 -20.67 1.66
N GLU A 159 -14.97 -20.91 2.93
CA GLU A 159 -15.04 -22.25 3.56
C GLU A 159 -16.45 -22.84 3.47
N TRP A 160 -17.47 -22.06 3.83
CA TRP A 160 -18.87 -22.49 3.71
C TRP A 160 -19.25 -22.77 2.26
N ALA A 161 -18.88 -21.91 1.31
CA ALA A 161 -19.22 -22.12 -0.09
C ALA A 161 -18.52 -23.35 -0.68
N ALA A 162 -17.26 -23.61 -0.31
CA ALA A 162 -16.56 -24.82 -0.69
C ALA A 162 -17.25 -26.07 -0.11
N ASP A 163 -17.57 -26.08 1.18
CA ASP A 163 -18.31 -27.17 1.82
C ASP A 163 -19.64 -27.44 1.11
N GLN A 164 -20.44 -26.40 0.80
CA GLN A 164 -21.71 -26.62 0.10
C GLN A 164 -21.54 -27.04 -1.37
N ALA A 165 -20.57 -26.46 -2.08
CA ALA A 165 -20.38 -26.69 -3.51
C ALA A 165 -19.95 -28.13 -3.80
N VAL A 166 -19.03 -28.68 -3.01
CA VAL A 166 -18.47 -30.02 -3.24
C VAL A 166 -19.49 -31.14 -3.11
N VAL A 167 -20.60 -30.90 -2.42
CA VAL A 167 -21.74 -31.83 -2.29
C VAL A 167 -22.99 -31.39 -3.06
N GLY A 168 -22.88 -30.34 -3.90
CA GLY A 168 -23.96 -29.84 -4.73
C GLY A 168 -25.14 -29.21 -3.95
N LYS A 169 -24.90 -28.70 -2.73
CA LYS A 169 -25.95 -28.19 -1.83
C LYS A 169 -25.98 -26.66 -1.66
N LEU A 170 -25.21 -25.90 -2.43
CA LEU A 170 -25.23 -24.42 -2.37
C LEU A 170 -26.67 -23.86 -2.45
N ASP A 171 -27.44 -24.31 -3.44
CA ASP A 171 -28.80 -23.80 -3.70
C ASP A 171 -29.85 -24.18 -2.62
N ALA A 172 -29.47 -24.99 -1.62
CA ALA A 172 -30.35 -25.32 -0.49
C ALA A 172 -30.59 -24.10 0.41
N HIS A 173 -29.63 -23.19 0.50
CA HIS A 173 -29.70 -22.00 1.37
C HIS A 173 -29.66 -20.68 0.60
N ILE A 174 -29.09 -20.67 -0.60
CA ILE A 174 -28.91 -19.43 -1.36
C ILE A 174 -29.65 -19.43 -2.69
N SER A 175 -30.28 -18.30 -2.98
CA SER A 175 -30.79 -17.92 -4.29
C SER A 175 -30.49 -16.44 -4.44
N ARG A 176 -29.78 -16.05 -5.49
CA ARG A 176 -29.47 -14.65 -5.74
C ARG A 176 -30.70 -13.98 -6.36
N PRO A 177 -31.30 -12.98 -5.69
CA PRO A 177 -32.37 -12.19 -6.31
C PRO A 177 -31.82 -11.39 -7.49
N ALA A 178 -32.72 -10.82 -8.30
CA ALA A 178 -32.32 -9.82 -9.27
C ALA A 178 -31.66 -8.65 -8.54
N ASP A 179 -30.60 -8.10 -9.15
CA ASP A 179 -29.79 -7.02 -8.61
C ASP A 179 -29.12 -7.37 -7.26
N TRP A 180 -28.76 -8.65 -7.06
CA TRP A 180 -28.04 -9.08 -5.87
C TRP A 180 -26.78 -8.22 -5.67
N LYS A 181 -26.69 -7.57 -4.50
CA LYS A 181 -25.65 -6.61 -4.13
C LYS A 181 -25.48 -5.44 -5.13
N ASN A 182 -26.56 -5.00 -5.77
CA ASN A 182 -26.62 -3.92 -6.77
C ASN A 182 -25.72 -4.15 -8.01
N THR A 183 -25.48 -5.42 -8.35
CA THR A 183 -24.63 -5.80 -9.50
C THR A 183 -25.30 -5.59 -10.86
N GLY A 184 -26.59 -5.28 -10.90
CA GLY A 184 -27.40 -5.20 -12.12
C GLY A 184 -27.73 -6.55 -12.75
N MET A 185 -27.37 -7.67 -12.12
CA MET A 185 -27.57 -9.01 -12.65
C MET A 185 -29.03 -9.49 -12.52
N ALA A 186 -29.45 -10.39 -13.42
CA ALA A 186 -30.73 -11.10 -13.26
C ALA A 186 -30.67 -12.08 -12.07
N ALA A 187 -31.83 -12.55 -11.58
CA ALA A 187 -31.88 -13.56 -10.54
C ALA A 187 -31.29 -14.89 -11.03
N TYR A 188 -30.52 -15.58 -10.19
CA TYR A 188 -29.96 -16.90 -10.49
C TYR A 188 -29.72 -17.70 -9.20
N LYS A 189 -29.41 -18.97 -9.38
CA LYS A 189 -28.92 -19.83 -8.29
C LYS A 189 -27.54 -20.37 -8.65
N PRO A 190 -26.50 -20.20 -7.82
CA PRO A 190 -25.13 -20.53 -8.18
C PRO A 190 -24.93 -21.98 -8.64
N GLN A 191 -25.49 -22.96 -7.93
CA GLN A 191 -25.32 -24.37 -8.27
C GLN A 191 -26.15 -24.76 -9.50
N SER A 192 -27.34 -24.21 -9.66
CA SER A 192 -28.14 -24.44 -10.87
C SER A 192 -27.49 -23.82 -12.11
N LEU A 193 -26.79 -22.69 -11.94
CA LEU A 193 -26.06 -22.01 -13.01
C LEU A 193 -24.76 -22.75 -13.39
N PHE A 194 -24.13 -23.41 -12.41
CA PHE A 194 -22.97 -24.27 -12.55
C PHE A 194 -23.20 -25.61 -11.83
N PRO A 195 -23.92 -26.55 -12.46
CA PRO A 195 -24.22 -27.85 -11.87
C PRO A 195 -22.93 -28.62 -11.59
N LEU A 196 -22.84 -29.25 -10.42
CA LEU A 196 -21.70 -30.12 -10.10
C LEU A 196 -21.85 -31.44 -10.87
N SER A 197 -20.87 -31.74 -11.71
CA SER A 197 -20.80 -33.02 -12.42
C SER A 197 -20.64 -34.21 -11.46
N PRO A 198 -21.40 -35.32 -11.63
CA PRO A 198 -21.24 -36.51 -10.80
C PRO A 198 -19.85 -37.13 -10.93
N LEU A 199 -19.28 -37.57 -9.81
CA LEU A 199 -17.96 -38.23 -9.81
C LEU A 199 -18.07 -39.69 -10.24
N SER A 200 -17.20 -40.10 -11.16
CA SER A 200 -17.02 -41.49 -11.59
C SER A 200 -16.31 -42.33 -10.51
N GLY A 201 -16.55 -43.65 -10.56
CA GLY A 201 -15.85 -44.65 -9.73
C GLY A 201 -16.58 -45.11 -8.46
N GLY A 202 -17.67 -44.45 -8.07
CA GLY A 202 -18.41 -44.78 -6.85
C GLY A 202 -19.64 -43.91 -6.64
N SER A 203 -20.27 -44.08 -5.48
CA SER A 203 -21.47 -43.35 -5.05
C SER A 203 -21.59 -43.42 -3.53
N GLY A 204 -22.18 -42.42 -2.89
CA GLY A 204 -22.40 -42.41 -1.43
C GLY A 204 -22.34 -40.99 -0.88
N GLU A 205 -22.67 -40.83 0.40
CA GLU A 205 -22.64 -39.51 1.05
C GLU A 205 -21.21 -38.96 1.21
N ASP A 206 -20.20 -39.82 1.33
CA ASP A 206 -18.78 -39.44 1.41
C ASP A 206 -18.08 -39.44 0.03
N TRP A 207 -18.79 -39.81 -1.04
CA TRP A 207 -18.24 -39.88 -2.41
C TRP A 207 -18.32 -38.54 -3.13
N HIS A 208 -17.55 -37.57 -2.64
CA HIS A 208 -17.52 -36.21 -3.18
C HIS A 208 -16.11 -35.60 -3.11
N ILE A 209 -15.95 -34.38 -3.65
CA ILE A 209 -14.68 -33.64 -3.55
C ILE A 209 -14.41 -33.31 -2.06
N PRO A 210 -13.26 -33.66 -1.47
CA PRO A 210 -12.90 -33.23 -0.14
C PRO A 210 -12.83 -31.70 -0.09
N ALA A 211 -13.56 -31.06 0.83
CA ALA A 211 -13.65 -29.59 0.90
C ALA A 211 -12.26 -28.92 0.97
N GLN A 212 -11.31 -29.53 1.68
CA GLN A 212 -9.94 -29.05 1.82
C GLN A 212 -9.13 -29.10 0.51
N VAL A 213 -9.47 -29.98 -0.43
CA VAL A 213 -8.87 -29.94 -1.78
C VAL A 213 -9.34 -28.69 -2.51
N MET A 214 -10.65 -28.41 -2.49
CA MET A 214 -11.20 -27.18 -3.08
C MET A 214 -10.66 -25.93 -2.38
N LEU A 215 -10.58 -25.92 -1.05
CA LEU A 215 -10.01 -24.80 -0.29
C LEU A 215 -8.52 -24.60 -0.58
N GLY A 216 -7.76 -25.68 -0.76
CA GLY A 216 -6.37 -25.61 -1.20
C GLY A 216 -6.22 -24.99 -2.59
N ILE A 217 -7.16 -25.25 -3.51
CA ILE A 217 -7.24 -24.53 -4.80
C ILE A 217 -7.50 -23.04 -4.54
N THR A 218 -8.52 -22.69 -3.75
CA THR A 218 -8.83 -21.26 -3.48
C THR A 218 -7.66 -20.51 -2.84
N ALA A 219 -6.88 -21.18 -1.99
CA ALA A 219 -5.66 -20.65 -1.40
C ALA A 219 -4.58 -20.42 -2.47
N GLN A 220 -4.32 -21.44 -3.31
CA GLN A 220 -3.27 -21.41 -4.32
C GLN A 220 -3.55 -20.44 -5.47
N GLU A 221 -4.81 -20.31 -5.87
CA GLU A 221 -5.22 -19.52 -7.03
C GLU A 221 -5.30 -18.02 -6.73
N SER A 222 -5.79 -17.65 -5.54
CA SER A 222 -6.17 -16.26 -5.27
C SER A 222 -5.92 -15.77 -3.84
N ASN A 223 -5.38 -16.61 -2.94
CA ASN A 223 -5.43 -16.37 -1.50
C ASN A 223 -6.87 -16.17 -0.96
N MET A 224 -7.85 -16.86 -1.54
CA MET A 224 -9.29 -16.73 -1.23
C MET A 224 -9.89 -15.36 -1.58
N TRP A 225 -9.32 -14.67 -2.57
CA TRP A 225 -9.80 -13.37 -3.04
C TRP A 225 -10.74 -13.47 -4.23
N GLN A 226 -11.88 -12.80 -4.15
CA GLN A 226 -12.83 -12.63 -5.26
C GLN A 226 -12.64 -11.26 -5.93
N ALA A 227 -12.40 -10.23 -5.12
CA ALA A 227 -12.07 -8.90 -5.57
C ALA A 227 -10.55 -8.69 -5.56
N THR A 228 -10.06 -7.63 -6.19
CA THR A 228 -8.62 -7.31 -6.13
C THR A 228 -8.13 -7.15 -4.69
N ARG A 229 -6.80 -7.28 -4.50
CA ARG A 229 -6.10 -7.18 -3.21
C ARG A 229 -6.33 -5.88 -2.41
N TYR A 230 -6.98 -4.89 -3.01
CA TYR A 230 -7.30 -3.60 -2.39
C TYR A 230 -8.60 -3.66 -1.57
N ALA A 231 -9.44 -4.68 -1.79
CA ALA A 231 -10.60 -4.94 -0.94
C ALA A 231 -10.26 -5.95 0.15
N ILE A 232 -10.75 -5.67 1.35
CA ILE A 232 -10.78 -6.63 2.45
C ILE A 232 -12.21 -7.19 2.60
N PRO A 233 -12.44 -8.24 3.41
CA PRO A 233 -13.77 -8.85 3.50
C PRO A 233 -14.89 -7.85 3.77
N GLY A 234 -16.00 -7.99 3.06
CA GLY A 234 -17.15 -7.07 3.15
C GLY A 234 -17.13 -5.95 2.12
N VAL A 235 -15.95 -5.56 1.63
CA VAL A 235 -15.76 -4.47 0.66
C VAL A 235 -15.91 -5.00 -0.77
N THR A 236 -16.53 -4.21 -1.65
CA THR A 236 -16.53 -4.48 -3.10
C THR A 236 -15.37 -3.74 -3.77
N ALA A 237 -14.82 -4.29 -4.86
CA ALA A 237 -13.83 -3.58 -5.68
C ALA A 237 -13.82 -4.13 -7.11
N ASN A 238 -12.84 -3.72 -7.91
CA ASN A 238 -12.58 -4.39 -9.19
C ASN A 238 -12.55 -5.94 -9.01
N PRO A 239 -13.05 -6.72 -9.98
CA PRO A 239 -12.88 -8.17 -9.97
C PRO A 239 -11.40 -8.56 -9.90
N LEU A 240 -11.08 -9.65 -9.20
CA LEU A 240 -9.76 -10.26 -9.29
C LEU A 240 -9.61 -10.94 -10.65
N ILE A 241 -8.56 -10.59 -11.39
CA ILE A 241 -8.30 -11.11 -12.74
C ILE A 241 -6.82 -11.45 -12.87
N GLY A 242 -6.48 -12.59 -13.48
CA GLY A 242 -5.10 -13.07 -13.65
C GLY A 242 -4.17 -12.07 -14.35
N ASN A 243 -4.30 -11.89 -15.67
CA ASN A 243 -3.50 -10.94 -16.46
C ASN A 243 -4.38 -10.19 -17.46
N TYR A 244 -5.23 -9.29 -16.96
CA TYR A 244 -6.26 -8.60 -17.75
C TYR A 244 -5.72 -7.85 -18.99
N TYR A 245 -4.53 -7.25 -18.88
CA TYR A 245 -3.91 -6.47 -19.95
C TYR A 245 -2.88 -7.26 -20.78
N GLY A 246 -2.64 -8.54 -20.45
CA GLY A 246 -1.63 -9.37 -21.10
C GLY A 246 -0.22 -8.83 -20.98
N ILE A 247 0.13 -8.29 -19.81
CA ILE A 247 1.50 -7.84 -19.51
C ILE A 247 2.46 -9.00 -19.75
N ASP A 248 3.56 -8.76 -20.45
CA ASP A 248 4.56 -9.78 -20.76
C ASP A 248 5.50 -10.03 -19.57
N TYR A 249 5.80 -11.30 -19.34
CA TYR A 249 6.68 -11.77 -18.26
C TYR A 249 7.77 -12.63 -18.87
N SER A 250 9.02 -12.37 -18.48
CA SER A 250 10.11 -13.30 -18.78
C SER A 250 9.85 -14.66 -18.08
N PRO A 251 10.52 -15.74 -18.51
CA PRO A 251 10.43 -17.03 -17.82
C PRO A 251 10.84 -16.99 -16.33
N SER A 252 11.63 -15.98 -15.92
CA SER A 252 11.99 -15.76 -14.51
C SER A 252 10.95 -14.95 -13.73
N GLY A 253 9.85 -14.56 -14.37
CA GLY A 253 8.79 -13.71 -13.81
C GLY A 253 9.11 -12.22 -13.84
N GLU A 254 10.19 -11.80 -14.51
CA GLU A 254 10.58 -10.40 -14.61
C GLU A 254 9.75 -9.69 -15.69
N GLN A 255 9.22 -8.52 -15.35
CA GLN A 255 8.49 -7.66 -16.28
C GLN A 255 9.43 -6.59 -16.85
N GLN A 256 9.60 -6.53 -18.16
CA GLN A 256 10.41 -5.49 -18.81
C GLN A 256 9.68 -4.15 -18.90
N ASP A 257 8.37 -4.18 -19.19
CA ASP A 257 7.48 -3.02 -19.15
C ASP A 257 6.15 -3.41 -18.49
N PRO A 258 5.95 -3.12 -17.18
CA PRO A 258 4.75 -3.53 -16.44
C PRO A 258 3.47 -2.80 -16.89
N TRP A 259 3.58 -1.83 -17.80
CA TRP A 259 2.47 -0.98 -18.23
C TRP A 259 2.11 -1.20 -19.71
N ALA A 260 2.78 -2.11 -20.41
CA ALA A 260 2.53 -2.43 -21.82
C ALA A 260 1.31 -3.33 -21.98
N ILE A 261 0.30 -2.86 -22.71
CA ILE A 261 -0.92 -3.62 -22.96
C ILE A 261 -0.74 -4.52 -24.18
N ASP A 262 -0.97 -5.82 -24.00
CA ASP A 262 -1.09 -6.81 -25.07
C ASP A 262 -2.35 -7.66 -24.88
N TRP A 263 -3.44 -7.23 -25.51
CA TRP A 263 -4.72 -7.90 -25.41
C TRP A 263 -4.74 -9.34 -25.91
N ALA A 264 -3.82 -9.75 -26.78
CA ALA A 264 -3.76 -11.10 -27.31
C ALA A 264 -3.29 -12.09 -26.23
N ASN A 265 -2.39 -11.63 -25.36
CA ASN A 265 -1.80 -12.39 -24.26
C ASN A 265 -2.55 -12.21 -22.93
N ALA A 266 -3.74 -11.59 -22.94
CA ALA A 266 -4.55 -11.45 -21.74
C ALA A 266 -4.96 -12.82 -21.17
N ASP A 267 -4.78 -12.98 -19.86
CA ASP A 267 -5.29 -14.10 -19.08
C ASP A 267 -6.54 -13.65 -18.31
N CYS A 268 -7.66 -14.31 -18.62
CA CYS A 268 -8.98 -13.96 -18.14
C CYS A 268 -9.48 -14.93 -17.06
N GLY A 269 -8.58 -15.41 -16.21
CA GLY A 269 -8.93 -16.11 -14.98
C GLY A 269 -9.55 -15.16 -13.97
N TYR A 270 -10.77 -15.44 -13.48
CA TYR A 270 -11.50 -14.59 -12.54
C TYR A 270 -11.69 -15.22 -11.17
N GLY A 271 -11.62 -14.38 -10.13
CA GLY A 271 -12.13 -14.67 -8.79
C GLY A 271 -11.41 -15.78 -8.01
N VAL A 272 -12.10 -16.32 -7.01
CA VAL A 272 -11.49 -17.17 -5.96
C VAL A 272 -10.80 -18.43 -6.50
N ALA A 273 -11.37 -19.07 -7.51
CA ALA A 273 -10.85 -20.29 -8.13
C ALA A 273 -10.14 -20.04 -9.47
N GLN A 274 -9.93 -18.76 -9.85
CA GLN A 274 -9.32 -18.33 -11.12
C GLN A 274 -9.91 -19.05 -12.34
N VAL A 275 -11.25 -18.99 -12.49
CA VAL A 275 -11.94 -19.62 -13.62
C VAL A 275 -11.62 -18.85 -14.91
N THR A 276 -10.99 -19.52 -15.88
CA THR A 276 -10.51 -18.91 -17.14
C THR A 276 -11.33 -19.33 -18.36
N ASP A 277 -11.68 -20.62 -18.48
CA ASP A 277 -12.37 -21.14 -19.66
C ASP A 277 -13.76 -20.53 -19.82
N GLY A 278 -14.03 -20.02 -21.01
CA GLY A 278 -15.27 -19.36 -21.39
C GLY A 278 -15.39 -17.91 -20.88
N MET A 279 -14.35 -17.33 -20.29
CA MET A 279 -14.37 -15.99 -19.69
C MET A 279 -13.90 -14.87 -20.62
N ARG A 280 -13.57 -15.17 -21.89
CA ARG A 280 -13.26 -14.14 -22.90
C ARG A 280 -14.53 -13.62 -23.56
N LEU A 281 -14.46 -12.42 -24.15
CA LEU A 281 -15.57 -11.85 -24.92
C LEU A 281 -16.00 -12.77 -26.08
N PRO A 282 -17.30 -12.74 -26.48
CA PRO A 282 -17.77 -13.45 -27.66
C PRO A 282 -16.90 -13.14 -28.89
N GLY A 283 -16.48 -14.18 -29.62
CA GLY A 283 -15.59 -14.07 -30.78
C GLY A 283 -14.09 -14.05 -30.45
N LYS A 284 -13.70 -13.98 -29.17
CA LYS A 284 -12.31 -14.12 -28.70
C LYS A 284 -12.01 -15.49 -28.08
N GLU A 285 -12.96 -16.42 -28.13
CA GLU A 285 -12.86 -17.78 -27.60
C GLU A 285 -13.82 -18.74 -28.32
N ALA A 286 -13.45 -20.03 -28.38
CA ALA A 286 -14.21 -21.05 -29.10
C ALA A 286 -15.52 -21.44 -28.40
N LYS A 287 -15.55 -21.45 -27.07
CA LYS A 287 -16.71 -21.86 -26.25
C LYS A 287 -16.94 -20.87 -25.10
N PRO A 288 -17.41 -19.65 -25.39
CA PRO A 288 -17.67 -18.66 -24.34
C PRO A 288 -18.83 -19.11 -23.43
N LEU A 289 -18.71 -18.81 -22.14
CA LEU A 289 -19.84 -18.84 -21.21
C LEU A 289 -20.85 -17.76 -21.58
N THR A 290 -22.10 -17.91 -21.14
CA THR A 290 -23.10 -16.84 -21.30
C THR A 290 -22.72 -15.61 -20.48
N ALA A 291 -23.20 -14.42 -20.86
CA ALA A 291 -22.90 -13.18 -20.12
C ALA A 291 -23.27 -13.26 -18.63
N ALA A 292 -24.41 -13.89 -18.30
CA ALA A 292 -24.82 -14.10 -16.92
C ALA A 292 -23.87 -15.03 -16.14
N GLN A 293 -23.38 -16.09 -16.78
CA GLN A 293 -22.36 -16.98 -16.20
C GLN A 293 -21.04 -16.26 -15.99
N GLN A 294 -20.58 -15.49 -16.98
CA GLN A 294 -19.34 -14.71 -16.88
C GLN A 294 -19.42 -13.69 -15.72
N GLN A 295 -20.52 -12.94 -15.63
CA GLN A 295 -20.73 -12.01 -14.51
C GLN A 295 -20.82 -12.74 -13.17
N ALA A 296 -21.53 -13.86 -13.08
CA ALA A 296 -21.62 -14.63 -11.82
C ALA A 296 -20.24 -15.12 -11.36
N VAL A 297 -19.43 -15.66 -12.26
CA VAL A 297 -18.05 -16.09 -11.96
C VAL A 297 -17.18 -14.92 -11.47
N ALA A 298 -17.31 -13.74 -12.08
CA ALA A 298 -16.47 -12.60 -11.73
C ALA A 298 -16.91 -11.87 -10.45
N LEU A 299 -18.20 -11.88 -10.11
CA LEU A 299 -18.76 -11.01 -9.07
C LEU A 299 -19.25 -11.76 -7.82
N ASP A 300 -19.60 -13.03 -7.94
CA ASP A 300 -20.14 -13.88 -6.85
C ASP A 300 -19.21 -15.05 -6.55
N TYR A 301 -18.57 -14.99 -5.39
CA TYR A 301 -17.64 -16.01 -4.93
C TYR A 301 -18.27 -17.42 -4.87
N THR A 302 -19.58 -17.53 -4.62
CA THR A 302 -20.26 -18.83 -4.56
C THR A 302 -20.42 -19.46 -5.94
N ALA A 303 -20.73 -18.66 -6.96
CA ALA A 303 -20.81 -19.11 -8.34
C ALA A 303 -19.42 -19.44 -8.91
N ASN A 304 -18.42 -18.66 -8.54
CA ASN A 304 -17.02 -18.93 -8.87
C ASN A 304 -16.55 -20.28 -8.30
N ILE A 305 -16.78 -20.53 -7.01
CA ILE A 305 -16.43 -21.80 -6.34
C ILE A 305 -17.24 -22.96 -6.92
N ALA A 306 -18.54 -22.78 -7.20
CA ALA A 306 -19.35 -23.81 -7.85
C ALA A 306 -18.76 -24.22 -9.20
N LYS A 307 -18.34 -23.25 -10.03
CA LYS A 307 -17.71 -23.55 -11.31
C LYS A 307 -16.32 -24.20 -11.13
N GLY A 308 -15.53 -23.75 -10.16
CA GLY A 308 -14.24 -24.38 -9.84
C GLY A 308 -14.39 -25.84 -9.40
N ALA A 309 -15.39 -26.15 -8.58
CA ALA A 309 -15.70 -27.52 -8.15
C ALA A 309 -16.13 -28.41 -9.33
N ASP A 310 -16.96 -27.88 -10.25
CA ASP A 310 -17.36 -28.58 -11.47
C ASP A 310 -16.16 -28.86 -12.40
N ILE A 311 -15.25 -27.88 -12.58
CA ILE A 311 -14.01 -28.09 -13.34
C ILE A 311 -13.17 -29.21 -12.72
N LEU A 312 -13.05 -29.23 -11.38
CA LEU A 312 -12.28 -30.26 -10.69
C LEU A 312 -12.94 -31.65 -10.82
N ALA A 313 -14.27 -31.74 -10.73
CA ALA A 313 -15.02 -32.97 -10.98
C ALA A 313 -14.82 -33.48 -12.42
N ASP A 314 -14.84 -32.58 -13.40
CA ASP A 314 -14.53 -32.90 -14.80
C ASP A 314 -13.12 -33.46 -14.96
N LYS A 315 -12.12 -32.87 -14.30
CA LYS A 315 -10.73 -33.38 -14.34
C LYS A 315 -10.61 -34.75 -13.71
N TRP A 316 -11.24 -34.98 -12.56
CA TRP A 316 -11.29 -36.29 -11.91
C TRP A 316 -11.87 -37.36 -12.86
N ASN A 317 -13.00 -37.05 -13.49
CA ASN A 317 -13.66 -37.95 -14.43
C ASN A 317 -12.79 -38.21 -15.66
N ALA A 318 -12.21 -37.16 -16.25
CA ALA A 318 -11.38 -37.27 -17.44
C ALA A 318 -10.15 -38.17 -17.20
N THR A 319 -9.42 -37.97 -16.10
CA THR A 319 -8.24 -38.79 -15.80
C THR A 319 -8.64 -40.24 -15.47
N ARG A 320 -9.71 -40.42 -14.70
CA ARG A 320 -10.15 -41.76 -14.26
C ARG A 320 -10.70 -42.62 -15.41
N ASN A 321 -11.39 -42.01 -16.38
CA ASN A 321 -11.94 -42.72 -17.53
C ASN A 321 -10.87 -43.43 -18.36
N ASP A 322 -9.66 -42.87 -18.41
CA ASP A 322 -8.52 -43.47 -19.10
C ASP A 322 -7.58 -44.25 -18.12
N GLY A 323 -8.06 -44.56 -16.92
CA GLY A 323 -7.39 -45.46 -15.96
C GLY A 323 -6.35 -44.81 -15.04
N LEU A 324 -6.22 -43.48 -15.03
CA LEU A 324 -5.30 -42.79 -14.11
C LEU A 324 -5.95 -42.70 -12.73
N VAL A 325 -5.58 -43.64 -11.86
CA VAL A 325 -6.05 -43.74 -10.47
C VAL A 325 -4.87 -43.68 -9.51
N ILE A 326 -5.05 -42.96 -8.40
CA ILE A 326 -4.10 -42.84 -7.31
C ILE A 326 -4.55 -43.68 -6.12
N ASN A 327 -3.62 -44.44 -5.55
CA ASN A 327 -3.83 -45.38 -4.43
C ASN A 327 -5.06 -46.29 -4.68
N ASP A 328 -6.08 -46.25 -3.83
CA ASP A 328 -7.33 -47.00 -4.00
C ASP A 328 -8.40 -46.24 -4.81
N GLY A 329 -8.16 -44.98 -5.16
CA GLY A 329 -9.05 -44.16 -5.94
C GLY A 329 -10.34 -43.75 -5.24
N ASP A 330 -10.44 -43.87 -3.91
CA ASP A 330 -11.59 -43.34 -3.16
C ASP A 330 -11.57 -41.81 -3.17
N ALA A 331 -12.72 -41.20 -3.50
CA ALA A 331 -12.87 -39.75 -3.57
C ALA A 331 -12.71 -39.06 -2.20
N ALA A 332 -12.92 -39.77 -1.09
CA ALA A 332 -12.83 -39.21 0.26
C ALA A 332 -11.40 -38.82 0.69
N HIS A 333 -10.38 -39.34 0.01
CA HIS A 333 -8.97 -39.18 0.41
C HIS A 333 -8.27 -38.04 -0.33
N ILE A 334 -7.58 -37.16 0.41
CA ILE A 334 -6.91 -35.96 -0.11
C ILE A 334 -5.93 -36.28 -1.25
N GLU A 335 -5.06 -37.28 -1.06
CA GLU A 335 -4.00 -37.65 -1.99
C GLU A 335 -4.54 -38.24 -3.31
N ASN A 336 -5.73 -38.84 -3.28
CA ASN A 336 -6.29 -39.47 -4.48
C ASN A 336 -6.65 -38.46 -5.57
N TRP A 337 -6.76 -37.18 -5.21
CA TRP A 337 -7.01 -36.08 -6.15
C TRP A 337 -5.78 -35.60 -6.91
N PHE A 338 -4.60 -36.20 -6.69
CA PHE A 338 -3.32 -35.73 -7.27
C PHE A 338 -3.38 -35.56 -8.80
N TYR A 339 -3.95 -36.51 -9.55
CA TYR A 339 -4.10 -36.38 -11.01
C TYR A 339 -5.13 -35.32 -11.43
N ALA A 340 -6.25 -35.22 -10.72
CA ALA A 340 -7.25 -34.20 -10.99
C ALA A 340 -6.68 -32.80 -10.78
N LEU A 341 -5.90 -32.59 -9.71
CA LEU A 341 -5.20 -31.33 -9.42
C LEU A 341 -4.12 -31.01 -10.46
N TRP A 342 -3.35 -32.02 -10.86
CA TRP A 342 -2.36 -31.88 -11.94
C TRP A 342 -3.06 -31.43 -13.24
N ALA A 343 -4.18 -32.07 -13.59
CA ALA A 343 -5.00 -31.76 -14.75
C ALA A 343 -5.75 -30.42 -14.65
N TYR A 344 -6.04 -29.96 -13.43
CA TYR A 344 -6.70 -28.67 -13.17
C TYR A 344 -5.80 -27.51 -13.64
N ASN A 345 -4.50 -27.57 -13.35
CA ASN A 345 -3.57 -26.49 -13.67
C ASN A 345 -2.87 -26.61 -15.03
N SER A 346 -2.26 -27.78 -15.34
CA SER A 346 -1.50 -27.94 -16.61
C SER A 346 -2.27 -28.66 -17.72
N GLY A 347 -3.55 -28.99 -17.47
CA GLY A 347 -4.39 -29.74 -18.41
C GLY A 347 -4.13 -31.26 -18.42
N TYR A 348 -5.01 -31.96 -19.14
CA TYR A 348 -4.96 -33.40 -19.39
C TYR A 348 -5.19 -33.67 -20.87
N TYR A 349 -4.41 -34.58 -21.45
CA TYR A 349 -4.49 -34.97 -22.86
C TYR A 349 -5.10 -36.37 -22.95
N PRO A 350 -6.38 -36.51 -23.34
CA PRO A 350 -7.06 -37.80 -23.33
C PRO A 350 -6.43 -38.83 -24.27
N GLN A 351 -6.52 -40.11 -23.91
CA GLN A 351 -5.98 -41.21 -24.72
C GLN A 351 -6.57 -41.22 -26.13
N ALA A 352 -7.87 -40.90 -26.25
CA ALA A 352 -8.57 -40.81 -27.53
C ALA A 352 -7.98 -39.75 -28.49
N GLU A 353 -7.24 -38.78 -27.97
CA GLU A 353 -6.61 -37.71 -28.74
C GLU A 353 -5.11 -37.92 -28.97
N ALA A 354 -4.55 -39.05 -28.54
CA ALA A 354 -3.11 -39.33 -28.65
C ALA A 354 -2.56 -39.17 -30.07
N SER A 355 -3.35 -39.50 -31.10
CA SER A 355 -2.96 -39.33 -32.51
C SER A 355 -2.71 -37.87 -32.90
N LYS A 356 -3.39 -36.90 -32.25
CA LYS A 356 -3.17 -35.45 -32.43
C LYS A 356 -1.88 -34.98 -31.75
N HIS A 357 -1.32 -35.78 -30.85
CA HIS A 357 -0.18 -35.43 -30.02
C HIS A 357 1.01 -36.39 -30.22
N SER A 358 1.20 -36.90 -31.44
CA SER A 358 2.31 -37.78 -31.79
C SER A 358 2.33 -39.09 -30.97
N GLY A 359 1.15 -39.61 -30.64
CA GLY A 359 0.97 -40.83 -29.84
C GLY A 359 1.13 -40.63 -28.34
N LYS A 360 1.35 -39.40 -27.86
CA LYS A 360 1.49 -39.07 -26.42
C LYS A 360 0.15 -38.64 -25.85
N TRP A 361 -0.12 -39.00 -24.60
CA TRP A 361 -1.34 -38.67 -23.86
C TRP A 361 -1.04 -38.74 -22.35
N GLY A 362 -1.93 -38.25 -21.50
CA GLY A 362 -1.73 -38.25 -20.05
C GLY A 362 -1.71 -36.86 -19.42
N VAL A 363 -1.23 -36.78 -18.18
CA VAL A 363 -0.99 -35.52 -17.46
C VAL A 363 0.31 -34.85 -17.91
N GLY A 364 0.28 -33.52 -18.12
CA GLY A 364 1.36 -32.77 -18.77
C GLY A 364 2.68 -32.74 -18.00
N TRP A 365 3.82 -32.65 -18.70
CA TRP A 365 5.16 -32.69 -18.11
C TRP A 365 5.46 -31.54 -17.14
N THR A 366 4.88 -30.35 -17.36
CA THR A 366 5.15 -29.17 -16.52
C THR A 366 5.01 -29.47 -15.04
N ASN A 367 3.87 -30.03 -14.62
CA ASN A 367 3.60 -30.37 -13.23
C ASN A 367 4.11 -31.76 -12.80
N ASN A 368 4.92 -32.45 -13.62
CA ASN A 368 5.52 -33.71 -13.20
C ASN A 368 6.50 -33.48 -12.04
N PRO A 369 6.38 -34.19 -10.90
CA PRO A 369 7.31 -34.04 -9.79
C PRO A 369 8.80 -34.19 -10.16
N ALA A 370 9.11 -34.97 -11.20
CA ALA A 370 10.46 -35.18 -11.74
C ALA A 370 10.94 -34.04 -12.66
N ASN A 371 10.11 -33.07 -12.99
CA ASN A 371 10.49 -31.97 -13.88
C ASN A 371 11.54 -31.06 -13.20
N PRO A 372 12.66 -30.74 -13.87
CA PRO A 372 13.71 -29.87 -13.32
C PRO A 372 13.30 -28.41 -13.09
N LEU A 373 12.07 -28.02 -13.46
CA LEU A 373 11.49 -26.74 -13.01
C LEU A 373 11.31 -26.70 -11.50
N TRP A 374 11.12 -27.86 -10.86
CA TRP A 374 10.86 -27.98 -9.43
C TRP A 374 12.13 -28.35 -8.69
N LYS A 375 12.28 -27.82 -7.47
CA LYS A 375 13.44 -28.13 -6.62
C LYS A 375 13.45 -29.64 -6.29
N GLU A 376 14.57 -30.32 -6.49
CA GLU A 376 14.66 -31.79 -6.40
C GLU A 376 14.39 -32.25 -4.96
N ASN A 377 15.09 -31.63 -4.01
CA ASN A 377 15.08 -32.03 -2.61
C ASN A 377 13.95 -31.36 -1.78
N ARG A 378 12.92 -30.82 -2.45
CA ARG A 378 11.81 -30.12 -1.81
C ARG A 378 11.05 -31.03 -0.84
N THR A 379 10.71 -30.49 0.32
CA THR A 379 9.81 -31.13 1.30
C THR A 379 8.36 -31.02 0.86
N PRO A 380 7.38 -31.61 1.56
CA PRO A 380 5.98 -31.24 1.34
C PRO A 380 5.81 -29.72 1.41
N PHE A 381 4.97 -29.15 0.55
CA PHE A 381 4.75 -27.71 0.53
C PHE A 381 4.28 -27.24 1.92
N LEU A 382 4.81 -26.09 2.35
CA LEU A 382 4.65 -25.52 3.69
C LEU A 382 5.18 -26.37 4.86
N GLU A 383 6.08 -27.34 4.62
CA GLU A 383 6.68 -28.18 5.68
C GLU A 383 8.21 -28.13 5.69
N THR A 384 8.81 -27.91 6.86
CA THR A 384 10.26 -28.06 7.06
C THR A 384 10.70 -29.54 7.02
N LEU A 385 12.01 -29.82 6.89
CA LEU A 385 12.52 -31.19 7.08
C LEU A 385 12.34 -31.75 8.52
N GLY A 386 12.00 -30.89 9.49
CA GLY A 386 11.66 -31.29 10.85
C GLY A 386 10.17 -31.49 11.06
N HIS A 387 9.37 -31.56 9.98
CA HIS A 387 7.92 -31.76 9.99
C HIS A 387 7.12 -30.62 10.65
N GLN A 388 7.75 -29.45 10.84
CA GLN A 388 7.09 -28.22 11.30
C GLN A 388 6.55 -27.40 10.12
N ASP A 389 5.54 -26.58 10.36
CA ASP A 389 4.99 -25.67 9.35
C ASP A 389 6.02 -24.59 8.93
N ASP A 390 6.10 -24.31 7.62
CA ASP A 390 6.98 -23.32 7.01
C ASP A 390 6.28 -22.51 5.93
N TYR A 391 5.71 -21.37 6.31
CA TYR A 391 5.01 -20.49 5.36
C TYR A 391 5.96 -19.68 4.48
N SER A 392 7.29 -19.78 4.65
CA SER A 392 8.23 -19.10 3.75
C SER A 392 8.24 -19.71 2.35
N HIS A 393 7.82 -20.98 2.22
CA HIS A 393 7.65 -21.64 0.93
C HIS A 393 6.67 -20.90 0.00
N ALA A 394 5.67 -20.20 0.57
CA ALA A 394 4.73 -19.40 -0.21
C ALA A 394 5.37 -18.16 -0.87
N GLN A 395 6.60 -17.79 -0.51
CA GLN A 395 7.40 -16.77 -1.21
C GLN A 395 8.12 -17.33 -2.44
N HIS A 396 8.28 -18.66 -2.50
CA HIS A 396 8.88 -19.39 -3.63
C HIS A 396 7.97 -20.53 -4.10
N PRO A 397 6.70 -20.24 -4.45
CA PRO A 397 5.75 -21.27 -4.86
C PRO A 397 6.12 -21.91 -6.21
N GLN A 398 7.08 -21.33 -6.95
CA GLN A 398 7.63 -21.90 -8.17
C GLN A 398 8.53 -23.12 -7.93
N ASP A 399 8.90 -23.43 -6.69
CA ASP A 399 9.77 -24.60 -6.41
C ASP A 399 8.96 -25.92 -6.30
N TRP A 400 7.63 -25.85 -6.29
CA TRP A 400 6.72 -26.99 -6.15
C TRP A 400 5.71 -27.09 -7.31
N PRO A 401 5.41 -28.32 -7.79
CA PRO A 401 4.33 -28.53 -8.75
C PRO A 401 2.96 -28.24 -8.11
N TYR A 402 1.98 -27.89 -8.94
CA TYR A 402 0.68 -27.38 -8.51
C TYR A 402 -0.05 -28.28 -7.49
N GLN A 403 -0.13 -29.57 -7.77
CA GLN A 403 -0.85 -30.53 -6.92
C GLN A 403 -0.19 -30.72 -5.55
N GLU A 404 1.14 -30.60 -5.44
CA GLU A 404 1.83 -30.62 -4.15
C GLU A 404 1.50 -29.36 -3.33
N LYS A 405 1.32 -28.21 -3.99
CA LYS A 405 0.94 -26.96 -3.32
C LYS A 405 -0.48 -27.01 -2.77
N VAL A 406 -1.45 -27.48 -3.58
CA VAL A 406 -2.84 -27.62 -3.14
C VAL A 406 -2.96 -28.59 -1.96
N ILE A 407 -2.29 -29.74 -2.00
CA ILE A 407 -2.27 -30.68 -0.86
C ILE A 407 -1.57 -30.04 0.36
N GLY A 408 -0.50 -29.27 0.15
CA GLY A 408 0.14 -28.48 1.20
C GLY A 408 -0.82 -27.50 1.87
N TRP A 409 -1.59 -26.73 1.10
CA TRP A 409 -2.63 -25.83 1.60
C TRP A 409 -3.79 -26.56 2.28
N ALA A 410 -4.21 -27.72 1.75
CA ALA A 410 -5.21 -28.57 2.38
C ALA A 410 -4.76 -28.98 3.79
N ALA A 411 -3.47 -29.30 3.94
CA ALA A 411 -2.86 -29.64 5.21
C ALA A 411 -2.58 -28.43 6.10
N ARG A 412 -2.23 -27.27 5.54
CA ARG A 412 -1.77 -26.05 6.25
C ARG A 412 -2.49 -24.82 5.71
N PRO A 413 -3.61 -24.40 6.32
CA PRO A 413 -4.41 -23.28 5.85
C PRO A 413 -3.63 -21.96 5.84
N LEU A 414 -3.87 -21.11 4.83
CA LEU A 414 -3.24 -19.78 4.78
C LEU A 414 -3.64 -18.88 5.96
N SER A 415 -2.79 -17.90 6.28
CA SER A 415 -3.14 -16.78 7.15
C SER A 415 -3.93 -15.76 6.35
N ALA A 416 -5.22 -15.65 6.62
CA ALA A 416 -6.16 -14.81 5.88
C ALA A 416 -6.63 -13.63 6.74
N GLN A 417 -6.86 -12.49 6.09
CA GLN A 417 -7.35 -11.29 6.75
C GLN A 417 -8.88 -11.33 6.91
N PHE A 418 -9.39 -11.09 8.12
CA PHE A 418 -10.83 -11.03 8.42
C PHE A 418 -11.31 -9.58 8.61
N ALA A 419 -10.46 -8.71 9.13
CA ALA A 419 -10.68 -7.28 9.33
C ALA A 419 -9.35 -6.51 9.22
N PRO A 420 -9.33 -5.17 9.18
CA PRO A 420 -8.08 -4.40 9.21
C PRO A 420 -7.17 -4.84 10.38
N GLY A 421 -6.01 -5.41 10.07
CA GLY A 421 -5.06 -5.91 11.06
C GLY A 421 -5.38 -7.26 11.73
N ASP A 422 -6.53 -7.88 11.46
CA ASP A 422 -6.93 -9.18 12.04
C ASP A 422 -6.65 -10.34 11.07
N PHE A 423 -5.68 -11.19 11.40
CA PHE A 423 -5.23 -12.33 10.60
C PHE A 423 -5.41 -13.65 11.36
N GLN A 424 -6.05 -14.61 10.70
CA GLN A 424 -6.39 -15.92 11.28
C GLN A 424 -6.24 -17.01 10.22
N PRO A 425 -6.19 -18.31 10.59
CA PRO A 425 -6.29 -19.39 9.61
C PRO A 425 -7.56 -19.26 8.76
N GLY A 426 -7.42 -19.29 7.44
CA GLY A 426 -8.54 -19.06 6.51
C GLY A 426 -9.65 -20.11 6.55
N TYR A 427 -9.30 -21.36 6.89
CA TYR A 427 -10.23 -22.49 6.97
C TYR A 427 -9.68 -23.60 7.88
N ARG A 428 -10.46 -24.65 8.12
CA ARG A 428 -10.04 -25.85 8.87
C ARG A 428 -9.20 -26.79 8.00
N ALA A 429 -8.02 -27.13 8.51
CA ALA A 429 -7.10 -28.06 7.87
C ALA A 429 -7.69 -29.47 7.69
N ALA A 430 -7.19 -30.19 6.70
CA ALA A 430 -7.35 -31.64 6.58
C ALA A 430 -6.59 -32.33 7.71
N TRP A 431 -6.95 -33.58 8.01
CA TRP A 431 -6.34 -34.34 9.09
C TRP A 431 -5.89 -35.72 8.62
N TRP A 432 -4.91 -36.28 9.33
CA TRP A 432 -4.37 -37.61 9.13
C TRP A 432 -4.38 -38.35 10.47
N THR A 433 -4.45 -39.67 10.43
CA THR A 433 -4.45 -40.53 11.63
C THR A 433 -3.10 -40.50 12.36
N ASP A 434 -2.01 -40.22 11.64
CA ASP A 434 -0.66 -40.03 12.16
C ASP A 434 0.02 -38.82 11.48
N ALA A 435 0.84 -38.08 12.23
CA ALA A 435 1.58 -36.94 11.70
C ALA A 435 2.59 -37.34 10.61
N ALA A 436 3.19 -38.53 10.69
CA ALA A 436 4.10 -39.05 9.68
C ALA A 436 3.39 -39.26 8.33
N TYR A 437 2.11 -39.63 8.35
CA TYR A 437 1.31 -39.78 7.14
C TYR A 437 1.03 -38.45 6.45
N ARG A 438 0.85 -37.37 7.21
CA ARG A 438 0.74 -36.02 6.63
C ARG A 438 2.01 -35.62 5.89
N THR A 439 3.19 -35.95 6.42
CA THR A 439 4.47 -35.73 5.75
C THR A 439 4.60 -36.51 4.44
N THR A 440 4.07 -37.73 4.37
CA THR A 440 4.11 -38.55 3.15
C THR A 440 2.94 -38.30 2.19
N ALA A 441 2.17 -37.23 2.38
CA ALA A 441 1.16 -36.79 1.42
C ALA A 441 1.78 -36.36 0.08
N LYS A 442 3.04 -35.88 0.10
CA LYS A 442 3.86 -35.70 -1.10
C LYS A 442 4.39 -37.06 -1.57
N PRO A 443 4.24 -37.42 -2.86
CA PRO A 443 4.79 -38.66 -3.39
C PRO A 443 6.33 -38.63 -3.54
N PRO A 444 6.98 -39.81 -3.67
CA PRO A 444 8.36 -39.90 -4.17
C PRO A 444 8.51 -39.15 -5.51
N ILE A 445 9.66 -38.49 -5.69
CA ILE A 445 9.89 -37.59 -6.84
C ILE A 445 9.92 -38.34 -8.18
N ASP A 446 10.37 -39.59 -8.15
CA ASP A 446 10.54 -40.49 -9.29
C ASP A 446 9.29 -41.30 -9.64
N LEU A 447 8.25 -41.27 -8.79
CA LEU A 447 7.05 -42.11 -8.93
C LEU A 447 6.37 -41.99 -10.31
N PHE A 448 6.42 -40.81 -10.93
CA PHE A 448 5.79 -40.51 -12.22
C PHE A 448 6.82 -40.35 -13.35
N CYS A 449 7.98 -40.99 -13.22
CA CYS A 449 9.05 -40.96 -14.21
C CYS A 449 9.52 -42.38 -14.53
N ASP A 450 9.01 -42.92 -15.64
CA ASP A 450 9.38 -44.26 -16.09
C ASP A 450 9.28 -44.40 -17.62
N SER A 451 9.46 -45.63 -18.09
CA SER A 451 9.37 -45.94 -19.52
C SER A 451 8.01 -45.62 -20.15
N ALA A 452 6.91 -45.58 -19.39
CA ALA A 452 5.58 -45.27 -19.90
C ALA A 452 5.50 -43.85 -20.44
N ASN A 453 6.12 -42.87 -19.77
CA ASN A 453 6.17 -41.49 -20.24
C ASN A 453 7.50 -41.11 -20.91
N THR A 454 8.35 -42.07 -21.24
CA THR A 454 9.68 -41.81 -21.83
C THR A 454 10.54 -40.92 -20.92
N CYS A 455 10.51 -41.25 -19.62
CA CYS A 455 11.24 -40.56 -18.58
C CYS A 455 12.26 -41.51 -17.93
N ASP A 456 13.44 -40.99 -17.59
CA ASP A 456 14.51 -41.72 -16.91
C ASP A 456 14.70 -41.16 -15.49
N PRO A 457 14.33 -41.91 -14.43
CA PRO A 457 14.44 -41.44 -13.06
C PRO A 457 15.90 -41.25 -12.62
N ASP A 458 16.87 -41.94 -13.24
CA ASP A 458 18.30 -41.81 -12.89
C ASP A 458 18.86 -40.44 -13.34
N LEU A 459 18.13 -39.70 -14.17
CA LEU A 459 18.50 -38.36 -14.64
C LEU A 459 17.81 -37.24 -13.85
N ILE A 460 17.02 -37.58 -12.81
CA ILE A 460 16.50 -36.58 -11.86
C ILE A 460 17.68 -36.05 -11.03
N SER A 461 17.97 -34.76 -11.18
CA SER A 461 19.02 -34.09 -10.41
C SER A 461 18.81 -32.57 -10.38
N GLU A 462 19.40 -31.89 -9.40
CA GLU A 462 19.53 -30.41 -9.36
C GLU A 462 20.26 -29.81 -10.59
N ASP A 463 20.98 -30.63 -11.36
CA ASP A 463 21.66 -30.24 -12.60
C ASP A 463 20.78 -30.40 -13.85
N ALA A 464 19.67 -31.12 -13.71
CA ALA A 464 18.80 -31.43 -14.84
C ALA A 464 18.19 -30.16 -15.44
N THR A 465 17.92 -30.23 -16.75
CA THR A 465 17.30 -29.17 -17.53
C THR A 465 16.22 -29.75 -18.42
N ASN A 466 15.31 -28.90 -18.89
CA ASN A 466 14.34 -29.28 -19.92
C ASN A 466 14.92 -29.15 -21.35
N TYR A 467 16.24 -29.05 -21.50
CA TYR A 467 16.89 -29.11 -22.81
C TYR A 467 17.04 -30.57 -23.26
N THR A 468 17.10 -30.78 -24.57
CA THR A 468 17.26 -32.12 -25.16
C THR A 468 18.50 -32.83 -24.60
N GLY A 469 18.27 -34.00 -23.98
CA GLY A 469 19.32 -34.82 -23.36
C GLY A 469 19.87 -34.28 -22.03
N GLY A 470 19.25 -33.23 -21.49
CA GLY A 470 19.73 -32.54 -20.29
C GLY A 470 19.01 -32.91 -18.99
N GLY A 471 18.06 -33.85 -19.00
CA GLY A 471 17.26 -34.17 -17.82
C GLY A 471 16.39 -35.41 -17.98
N PRO A 472 15.46 -35.65 -17.04
CA PRO A 472 14.72 -36.90 -16.95
C PRO A 472 13.71 -37.11 -18.08
N CYS A 473 13.20 -36.06 -18.72
CA CYS A 473 12.41 -36.22 -19.93
C CYS A 473 13.33 -36.50 -21.13
N LEU A 474 13.23 -37.70 -21.71
CA LEU A 474 14.07 -38.10 -22.83
C LEU A 474 13.57 -37.59 -24.20
N LEU A 475 12.48 -36.81 -24.21
CA LEU A 475 11.93 -36.19 -25.41
C LEU A 475 12.51 -34.78 -25.64
N PRO A 476 12.45 -34.26 -26.88
CA PRO A 476 13.07 -32.98 -27.22
C PRO A 476 12.58 -31.79 -26.37
N GLY A 477 13.51 -30.88 -26.08
CA GLY A 477 13.34 -29.69 -25.25
C GLY A 477 13.17 -28.38 -26.03
N GLU A 478 13.06 -28.43 -27.35
CA GLU A 478 12.84 -27.26 -28.20
C GLU A 478 11.35 -27.09 -28.53
N SER A 479 10.80 -25.90 -28.27
CA SER A 479 9.36 -25.60 -28.46
C SER A 479 8.85 -25.74 -29.89
N SER A 480 9.75 -25.73 -30.88
CA SER A 480 9.43 -25.97 -32.29
C SER A 480 9.19 -27.45 -32.63
N HIS A 481 9.58 -28.38 -31.75
CA HIS A 481 9.51 -29.81 -32.01
C HIS A 481 8.13 -30.39 -31.65
N ALA A 482 7.58 -31.28 -32.48
CA ALA A 482 6.25 -31.86 -32.25
C ALA A 482 6.13 -32.73 -30.98
N LEU A 483 7.27 -33.18 -30.43
CA LEU A 483 7.38 -33.93 -29.16
C LEU A 483 7.85 -33.07 -27.98
N TYR A 484 7.91 -31.75 -28.13
CA TYR A 484 8.41 -30.82 -27.12
C TYR A 484 7.85 -31.14 -25.72
N LEU A 485 8.74 -31.63 -24.84
CA LEU A 485 8.45 -32.00 -23.45
C LEU A 485 7.18 -32.83 -23.26
N LYS A 486 6.85 -33.73 -24.20
CA LYS A 486 5.67 -34.60 -24.12
C LYS A 486 5.85 -35.86 -23.27
N CYS A 487 6.66 -35.78 -22.20
CA CYS A 487 6.86 -36.87 -21.24
C CYS A 487 5.65 -37.00 -20.29
N TRP A 488 4.47 -37.15 -20.89
CA TRP A 488 3.19 -37.11 -20.19
C TRP A 488 2.91 -38.45 -19.51
N TYR A 489 2.62 -38.42 -18.22
CA TYR A 489 2.40 -39.62 -17.42
C TYR A 489 0.96 -40.12 -17.52
N HIS A 490 0.78 -41.44 -17.62
CA HIS A 490 -0.52 -42.03 -17.96
C HIS A 490 -0.74 -43.44 -17.40
N GLN A 491 -0.10 -43.78 -16.28
CA GLN A 491 -0.33 -45.04 -15.56
C GLN A 491 -1.04 -44.77 -14.22
N PRO A 492 -1.71 -45.76 -13.61
CA PRO A 492 -2.09 -45.66 -12.20
C PRO A 492 -0.84 -45.66 -11.30
N ALA A 493 -0.95 -45.03 -10.12
CA ALA A 493 0.16 -44.95 -9.17
C ALA A 493 -0.29 -45.15 -7.72
N THR A 494 0.59 -45.67 -6.87
CA THR A 494 0.30 -45.94 -5.46
C THR A 494 1.54 -45.65 -4.61
N TRP A 495 1.37 -44.88 -3.54
CA TRP A 495 2.43 -44.68 -2.54
C TRP A 495 1.93 -44.72 -1.08
N LYS A 496 0.62 -44.79 -0.88
CA LYS A 496 -0.01 -44.91 0.44
C LYS A 496 -1.07 -46.00 0.44
N ASP A 497 -1.23 -46.66 1.59
CA ASP A 497 -2.35 -47.57 1.84
C ASP A 497 -3.50 -46.79 2.53
N CYS A 498 -4.38 -46.21 1.72
CA CYS A 498 -5.52 -45.44 2.22
C CYS A 498 -6.57 -46.33 2.93
N GLY A 499 -6.65 -47.61 2.58
CA GLY A 499 -7.65 -48.55 3.09
C GLY A 499 -7.26 -49.16 4.43
N ALA A 500 -6.44 -50.19 4.42
CA ALA A 500 -6.19 -51.01 5.61
C ALA A 500 -5.39 -50.28 6.70
N ARG A 501 -4.54 -49.33 6.29
CA ARG A 501 -3.65 -48.57 7.19
C ARG A 501 -4.09 -47.13 7.40
N ALA A 502 -5.13 -46.67 6.72
CA ALA A 502 -5.66 -45.31 6.81
C ALA A 502 -4.56 -44.24 6.70
N GLU A 503 -3.61 -44.45 5.77
CA GLU A 503 -2.45 -43.56 5.62
C GLU A 503 -2.83 -42.24 4.93
N CYS A 504 -3.94 -42.18 4.21
CA CYS A 504 -4.34 -40.99 3.46
C CYS A 504 -5.05 -39.94 4.33
N GLY A 505 -5.10 -38.71 3.81
CA GLY A 505 -5.71 -37.57 4.48
C GLY A 505 -7.21 -37.59 4.35
N PHE A 506 -7.88 -37.03 5.36
CA PHE A 506 -9.32 -36.90 5.44
C PHE A 506 -9.70 -35.42 5.48
N ALA A 507 -10.78 -35.09 4.78
CA ALA A 507 -11.39 -33.78 4.89
C ALA A 507 -12.04 -33.57 6.27
N LEU A 508 -12.24 -32.29 6.60
CA LEU A 508 -13.13 -31.85 7.66
C LEU A 508 -14.23 -31.02 7.03
N HIS A 509 -15.43 -31.58 6.96
CA HIS A 509 -16.60 -30.88 6.45
C HIS A 509 -17.24 -30.08 7.56
N ARG A 510 -16.96 -28.78 7.64
CA ARG A 510 -17.33 -27.96 8.79
C ARG A 510 -18.80 -27.55 8.75
N PHE A 511 -19.25 -27.17 7.57
CA PHE A 511 -20.60 -26.69 7.32
C PHE A 511 -21.37 -27.76 6.56
N ASN A 512 -22.14 -28.59 7.27
CA ASN A 512 -23.03 -29.53 6.60
C ASN A 512 -24.17 -28.79 5.86
N GLY A 513 -24.98 -29.54 5.09
CA GLY A 513 -26.08 -29.00 4.29
C GLY A 513 -27.22 -28.29 5.04
N THR A 514 -27.14 -28.17 6.38
CA THR A 514 -28.13 -27.41 7.19
C THR A 514 -27.67 -26.00 7.53
N TYR A 515 -26.40 -25.65 7.29
CA TYR A 515 -25.85 -24.34 7.63
C TYR A 515 -26.20 -23.26 6.59
N PRO A 516 -26.75 -22.10 7.01
CA PRO A 516 -26.98 -20.99 6.11
C PRO A 516 -25.66 -20.33 5.67
N GLU A 517 -25.73 -19.50 4.63
CA GLU A 517 -24.63 -18.65 4.18
C GLU A 517 -24.05 -17.84 5.35
N GLN A 518 -22.72 -17.77 5.42
CA GLN A 518 -22.04 -17.06 6.50
C GLN A 518 -22.21 -15.54 6.30
N PRO A 519 -22.36 -14.78 7.41
CA PRO A 519 -22.69 -13.36 7.33
C PRO A 519 -21.61 -12.55 6.61
N ASP A 520 -22.05 -11.48 5.95
CA ASP A 520 -21.17 -10.48 5.35
C ASP A 520 -20.36 -9.75 6.43
N ALA A 521 -19.13 -9.37 6.10
CA ALA A 521 -18.35 -8.44 6.92
C ALA A 521 -18.74 -7.00 6.59
N ASN A 522 -18.47 -6.07 7.52
CA ASN A 522 -18.73 -4.65 7.33
C ASN A 522 -17.51 -3.78 7.65
N ASN A 523 -16.36 -4.14 7.06
CA ASN A 523 -15.12 -3.37 7.22
C ASN A 523 -15.17 -2.09 6.36
N TYR A 524 -14.61 -0.98 6.85
CA TYR A 524 -14.66 0.34 6.17
C TYR A 524 -16.09 0.72 5.73
N PRO A 525 -17.02 0.93 6.69
CA PRO A 525 -18.40 1.25 6.37
C PRO A 525 -18.47 2.59 5.60
N PRO A 526 -19.32 2.69 4.56
CA PRO A 526 -19.44 3.91 3.77
C PRO A 526 -20.15 5.02 4.55
N SER A 527 -19.90 6.26 4.14
CA SER A 527 -20.61 7.43 4.62
C SER A 527 -21.78 7.75 3.69
N CYS A 528 -23.01 7.41 4.11
CA CYS A 528 -24.20 7.70 3.32
C CYS A 528 -24.81 9.08 3.59
N ALA A 529 -24.38 9.75 4.67
CA ALA A 529 -24.81 11.11 4.99
C ALA A 529 -23.74 12.12 4.54
N PRO A 530 -24.12 13.21 3.86
CA PRO A 530 -23.14 14.18 3.41
C PRO A 530 -22.53 14.97 4.58
N GLU A 531 -23.21 15.11 5.72
CA GLU A 531 -22.76 15.96 6.83
C GLU A 531 -22.42 17.41 6.39
N LEU A 532 -22.90 17.88 5.24
CA LEU A 532 -22.61 19.21 4.69
C LEU A 532 -23.73 20.21 5.03
N PRO A 533 -23.47 21.53 4.95
CA PRO A 533 -24.51 22.54 5.09
C PRO A 533 -25.67 22.32 4.12
N ALA A 534 -26.89 22.60 4.58
CA ALA A 534 -28.10 22.40 3.78
C ALA A 534 -28.06 23.21 2.47
N GLY A 535 -28.48 22.60 1.36
CA GLY A 535 -28.46 23.23 0.04
C GLY A 535 -27.12 23.11 -0.70
N THR A 536 -26.12 22.45 -0.11
CA THR A 536 -24.88 22.09 -0.82
C THR A 536 -25.18 21.16 -2.00
N LEU A 537 -24.67 21.52 -3.18
CA LEU A 537 -24.83 20.75 -4.41
C LEU A 537 -23.67 19.77 -4.54
N ILE A 538 -23.94 18.48 -4.40
CA ILE A 538 -22.91 17.43 -4.44
C ILE A 538 -22.81 16.87 -5.84
N VAL A 539 -21.58 16.79 -6.38
CA VAL A 539 -21.25 16.03 -7.59
C VAL A 539 -20.48 14.80 -7.13
N ASP A 540 -21.11 13.63 -7.31
CA ASP A 540 -20.58 12.32 -6.94
C ASP A 540 -19.59 11.80 -8.00
N ASP A 541 -18.75 10.81 -7.67
CA ASP A 541 -17.82 10.17 -8.64
C ASP A 541 -18.48 9.10 -9.52
N VAL A 542 -19.73 8.77 -9.25
CA VAL A 542 -20.55 7.88 -10.06
C VAL A 542 -21.68 8.65 -10.78
N PRO A 543 -22.18 8.15 -11.93
CA PRO A 543 -23.31 8.79 -12.61
C PRO A 543 -24.55 8.90 -11.71
N ASN A 544 -25.32 9.98 -11.85
CA ASN A 544 -26.55 10.20 -11.10
C ASN A 544 -27.53 9.02 -11.20
N GLY A 545 -28.10 8.60 -10.07
CA GLY A 545 -29.02 7.47 -9.97
C GLY A 545 -28.33 6.09 -9.97
N THR A 546 -27.00 6.05 -9.88
CA THR A 546 -26.26 4.80 -9.72
C THR A 546 -26.35 4.36 -8.26
N THR A 547 -26.71 3.12 -8.02
CA THR A 547 -26.51 2.48 -6.71
C THR A 547 -25.26 1.62 -6.81
N PRO A 548 -24.15 1.98 -6.12
CA PRO A 548 -22.94 1.18 -6.15
C PRO A 548 -23.15 -0.22 -5.59
N ALA A 549 -22.33 -1.16 -6.04
CA ALA A 549 -22.37 -2.54 -5.57
C ALA A 549 -22.05 -2.62 -4.06
N GLY A 550 -22.72 -3.52 -3.35
CA GLY A 550 -22.51 -3.67 -1.90
C GLY A 550 -23.55 -4.56 -1.23
N SER A 551 -23.23 -5.07 -0.04
CA SER A 551 -24.21 -5.75 0.81
C SER A 551 -25.28 -4.76 1.31
N ALA A 552 -26.41 -5.28 1.81
CA ALA A 552 -27.51 -4.45 2.31
C ALA A 552 -27.06 -3.46 3.40
N ASP A 553 -26.17 -3.89 4.31
CA ASP A 553 -25.63 -3.08 5.41
C ASP A 553 -24.64 -1.99 4.95
N ARG A 554 -24.23 -2.03 3.68
CA ARG A 554 -23.30 -1.07 3.07
C ARG A 554 -23.95 -0.21 1.99
N THR A 555 -25.10 -0.64 1.48
CA THR A 555 -25.75 0.03 0.36
C THR A 555 -26.30 1.38 0.81
N CYS A 556 -25.71 2.46 0.30
CA CYS A 556 -26.32 3.78 0.36
C CYS A 556 -27.48 3.88 -0.65
N HIS A 557 -28.26 4.96 -0.58
CA HIS A 557 -29.28 5.25 -1.59
C HIS A 557 -28.66 5.48 -2.97
N ALA A 558 -29.46 5.41 -4.03
CA ALA A 558 -28.99 5.77 -5.38
C ALA A 558 -28.36 7.16 -5.36
N SER A 559 -27.20 7.31 -6.02
CA SER A 559 -26.39 8.53 -5.99
C SER A 559 -27.22 9.75 -6.43
N GLY A 560 -27.17 10.80 -5.62
CA GLY A 560 -27.74 12.10 -5.95
C GLY A 560 -26.64 13.04 -6.41
N SER A 561 -26.45 13.17 -7.73
CA SER A 561 -25.39 13.99 -8.31
C SER A 561 -25.97 15.23 -9.00
N SER A 562 -25.54 16.41 -8.56
CA SER A 562 -25.91 17.72 -9.11
C SER A 562 -25.04 18.11 -10.33
N GLY A 563 -24.35 17.14 -10.91
CA GLY A 563 -23.35 17.34 -11.95
C GLY A 563 -22.83 16.04 -12.52
N ALA A 564 -21.63 16.09 -13.09
CA ALA A 564 -20.97 14.92 -13.66
C ALA A 564 -19.51 14.84 -13.24
N PHE A 565 -19.06 13.63 -12.96
CA PHE A 565 -17.64 13.29 -12.83
C PHE A 565 -17.13 12.63 -14.11
N ARG A 566 -15.89 12.96 -14.50
CA ARG A 566 -15.19 12.35 -15.64
C ARG A 566 -13.74 12.08 -15.29
N LEU A 567 -13.24 10.93 -15.74
CA LEU A 567 -11.83 10.60 -15.73
C LEU A 567 -11.20 10.98 -17.08
N SER A 568 -9.93 11.33 -17.06
CA SER A 568 -9.10 11.56 -18.24
C SER A 568 -7.76 10.88 -18.04
N PHE A 569 -7.37 10.04 -18.98
CA PHE A 569 -6.09 9.32 -18.97
C PHE A 569 -5.14 9.88 -20.02
N ALA A 570 -3.87 10.11 -19.66
CA ALA A 570 -2.84 10.52 -20.61
C ALA A 570 -2.57 9.46 -21.68
N THR A 571 -2.63 8.18 -21.29
CA THR A 571 -2.55 7.02 -22.18
C THR A 571 -3.50 5.91 -21.68
N PRO A 572 -3.85 4.90 -22.50
CA PRO A 572 -4.62 3.75 -22.04
C PRO A 572 -3.99 3.03 -20.83
N SER A 573 -2.66 3.07 -20.68
CA SER A 573 -1.95 2.48 -19.54
C SER A 573 -2.34 3.11 -18.20
N GLY A 574 -2.84 4.34 -18.16
CA GLY A 574 -3.31 4.96 -16.91
C GLY A 574 -4.45 4.18 -16.25
N LYS A 575 -5.24 3.44 -17.03
CA LYS A 575 -6.33 2.57 -16.51
C LYS A 575 -5.81 1.31 -15.83
N ILE A 576 -4.55 0.92 -16.07
CA ILE A 576 -3.95 -0.23 -15.40
C ILE A 576 -3.89 0.03 -13.89
N ASP A 577 -3.50 1.26 -13.54
CA ASP A 577 -3.33 1.78 -12.18
C ASP A 577 -4.59 2.41 -11.58
N LEU A 578 -5.72 2.39 -12.30
CA LEU A 578 -7.00 2.86 -11.79
C LEU A 578 -7.74 1.73 -11.07
N HIS A 579 -8.22 2.04 -9.87
CA HIS A 579 -8.93 1.12 -9.00
C HIS A 579 -10.23 1.74 -8.48
N GLN A 580 -11.24 0.91 -8.20
CA GLN A 580 -12.49 1.31 -7.53
C GLN A 580 -12.72 0.46 -6.29
N ILE A 581 -13.31 1.08 -5.27
CA ILE A 581 -13.64 0.46 -3.98
C ILE A 581 -15.05 0.89 -3.55
N GLY A 582 -15.84 -0.06 -3.04
CA GLY A 582 -17.11 0.18 -2.37
C GLY A 582 -16.94 0.57 -0.90
N ALA A 583 -16.54 1.82 -0.68
CA ALA A 583 -16.46 2.51 0.60
C ALA A 583 -16.50 4.03 0.33
N GLY A 584 -16.05 4.90 1.23
CA GLY A 584 -16.11 6.34 0.99
C GLY A 584 -17.54 6.90 1.08
N TYR A 585 -17.79 8.05 0.46
CA TYR A 585 -19.13 8.62 0.38
C TYR A 585 -19.95 7.89 -0.68
N GLY A 586 -21.23 7.65 -0.40
CA GLY A 586 -22.11 6.95 -1.36
C GLY A 586 -21.77 5.48 -1.63
N ASN A 587 -20.80 4.89 -0.90
CA ASN A 587 -20.29 3.53 -1.11
C ASN A 587 -19.56 3.33 -2.45
N HIS A 588 -18.86 4.36 -2.93
CA HIS A 588 -17.96 4.26 -4.07
C HIS A 588 -16.84 5.31 -3.98
N PHE A 589 -15.60 4.94 -4.30
CA PHE A 589 -14.57 5.90 -4.70
C PHE A 589 -13.58 5.26 -5.69
N TRP A 590 -12.90 6.10 -6.48
CA TRP A 590 -11.75 5.71 -7.30
C TRP A 590 -10.43 6.03 -6.61
N PHE A 591 -9.38 5.25 -6.86
CA PHE A 591 -8.01 5.64 -6.50
C PHE A 591 -6.97 5.14 -7.51
N SER A 592 -5.77 5.72 -7.44
CA SER A 592 -4.56 5.38 -8.21
C SER A 592 -3.33 5.75 -7.36
N HIS A 593 -2.13 5.37 -7.79
CA HIS A 593 -0.90 5.75 -7.10
C HIS A 593 -0.36 7.08 -7.62
N THR A 594 0.39 7.78 -6.77
CA THR A 594 0.99 9.07 -7.10
C THR A 594 2.30 8.92 -7.88
N TYR A 595 2.51 9.82 -8.84
CA TYR A 595 3.74 9.89 -9.61
C TYR A 595 4.28 11.32 -9.70
N LEU A 596 5.58 11.49 -9.47
CA LEU A 596 6.24 12.78 -9.64
C LEU A 596 6.15 13.23 -11.10
N HIS A 597 5.56 14.40 -11.36
CA HIS A 597 5.19 14.85 -12.71
C HIS A 597 6.35 14.93 -13.73
N THR A 598 7.59 14.97 -13.27
CA THR A 598 8.80 15.02 -14.12
C THR A 598 9.23 13.65 -14.63
N THR A 599 8.62 12.56 -14.16
CA THR A 599 9.03 11.18 -14.49
C THR A 599 8.38 10.67 -15.78
N PRO A 600 9.04 9.75 -16.52
CA PRO A 600 8.41 9.09 -17.67
C PRO A 600 7.16 8.29 -17.29
N THR A 601 7.15 7.68 -16.09
CA THR A 601 6.00 6.95 -15.55
C THR A 601 4.79 7.88 -15.40
N ALA A 602 4.98 9.08 -14.85
CA ALA A 602 3.92 10.08 -14.75
C ALA A 602 3.31 10.44 -16.12
N GLN A 603 4.13 10.62 -17.16
CA GLN A 603 3.62 10.93 -18.51
C GLN A 603 2.71 9.83 -19.08
N ARG A 604 2.94 8.58 -18.68
CA ARG A 604 2.17 7.42 -19.12
C ARG A 604 0.92 7.19 -18.27
N LEU A 605 1.06 7.26 -16.95
CA LEU A 605 0.04 6.85 -15.97
C LEU A 605 -0.78 8.03 -15.42
N ALA A 606 -0.52 9.25 -15.88
CA ALA A 606 -1.28 10.42 -15.48
C ALA A 606 -2.78 10.21 -15.70
N THR A 607 -3.52 10.32 -14.60
CA THR A 607 -4.97 10.18 -14.52
C THR A 607 -5.52 11.40 -13.81
N THR A 608 -6.59 11.98 -14.34
CA THR A 608 -7.24 13.17 -13.77
C THR A 608 -8.74 12.97 -13.70
N GLY A 609 -9.29 13.04 -12.49
CA GLY A 609 -10.74 13.11 -12.25
C GLY A 609 -11.19 14.57 -12.22
N THR A 610 -12.34 14.85 -12.84
CA THR A 610 -12.93 16.20 -12.90
C THR A 610 -14.42 16.15 -12.56
N TRP A 611 -14.81 16.85 -11.50
CA TRP A 611 -16.20 17.10 -11.14
C TRP A 611 -16.64 18.42 -11.76
N THR A 612 -17.76 18.37 -12.49
CA THR A 612 -18.39 19.54 -13.12
C THR A 612 -19.80 19.70 -12.58
N LEU A 613 -20.09 20.86 -12.00
CA LEU A 613 -21.44 21.16 -11.53
C LEU A 613 -22.36 21.47 -12.73
N ASP A 614 -23.49 20.77 -12.85
CA ASP A 614 -24.48 21.00 -13.93
C ASP A 614 -25.38 22.19 -13.56
N SER A 615 -24.76 23.37 -13.48
CA SER A 615 -25.44 24.58 -13.07
C SER A 615 -24.90 25.83 -13.76
N THR A 616 -25.82 26.71 -14.15
CA THR A 616 -25.50 28.08 -14.54
C THR A 616 -25.26 29.00 -13.33
N ARG A 617 -25.38 28.48 -12.09
CA ARG A 617 -25.12 29.26 -10.88
C ARG A 617 -23.69 29.79 -10.88
N ARG A 618 -23.57 31.07 -10.50
CA ARG A 618 -22.34 31.85 -10.39
C ARG A 618 -22.36 32.57 -9.04
N GLY A 619 -21.24 33.18 -8.68
CA GLY A 619 -21.06 33.86 -7.42
C GLY A 619 -20.28 33.01 -6.41
N TRP A 620 -20.34 33.43 -5.15
CA TRP A 620 -19.57 32.82 -4.08
C TRP A 620 -20.08 31.42 -3.74
N MET A 621 -19.16 30.46 -3.69
CA MET A 621 -19.43 29.13 -3.18
C MET A 621 -18.23 28.62 -2.39
N ARG A 622 -18.46 27.84 -1.33
CA ARG A 622 -17.42 27.05 -0.69
C ARG A 622 -17.35 25.68 -1.36
N VAL A 623 -16.13 25.23 -1.65
CA VAL A 623 -15.85 23.94 -2.26
C VAL A 623 -15.41 22.95 -1.19
N TRP A 624 -16.12 21.84 -1.10
CA TRP A 624 -15.86 20.71 -0.22
C TRP A 624 -15.41 19.50 -1.03
N VAL A 625 -14.49 18.70 -0.51
CA VAL A 625 -14.11 17.40 -1.08
C VAL A 625 -14.26 16.32 -0.02
N HIS A 626 -14.79 15.16 -0.40
CA HIS A 626 -14.83 14.00 0.48
C HIS A 626 -13.52 13.22 0.40
N LEU A 627 -12.98 12.86 1.56
CA LEU A 627 -11.79 12.03 1.68
C LEU A 627 -12.21 10.69 2.30
N PRO A 628 -11.96 9.55 1.62
CA PRO A 628 -12.29 8.24 2.15
C PRO A 628 -11.36 7.84 3.30
N ASP A 629 -11.79 6.86 4.10
CA ASP A 629 -11.05 6.35 5.25
C ASP A 629 -9.79 5.55 4.91
N HIS A 630 -9.68 5.05 3.67
CA HIS A 630 -8.51 4.34 3.13
C HIS A 630 -8.35 4.61 1.62
N GLY A 631 -7.21 4.23 1.06
CA GLY A 631 -6.92 4.43 -0.38
C GLY A 631 -6.66 5.89 -0.77
N ALA A 632 -6.45 6.76 0.22
CA ALA A 632 -6.20 8.19 0.05
C ALA A 632 -5.09 8.61 1.02
N HIS A 633 -3.85 8.65 0.53
CA HIS A 633 -2.65 8.65 1.38
C HIS A 633 -1.71 9.82 1.12
N THR A 634 -1.68 10.33 -0.12
CA THR A 634 -0.78 11.41 -0.52
C THR A 634 -0.96 12.65 0.34
N ARG A 635 0.16 13.33 0.64
CA ARG A 635 0.13 14.66 1.28
C ARG A 635 0.12 15.79 0.24
N GLN A 636 0.13 15.45 -1.04
CA GLN A 636 0.26 16.38 -2.16
C GLN A 636 -0.95 16.38 -3.11
N ALA A 637 -2.14 15.92 -2.69
CA ALA A 637 -3.31 15.95 -3.56
C ALA A 637 -3.66 17.40 -3.96
N ARG A 638 -3.40 17.72 -5.22
CA ARG A 638 -3.51 19.07 -5.78
C ARG A 638 -4.79 19.20 -6.58
N TYR A 639 -5.80 19.78 -5.96
CA TYR A 639 -7.07 20.12 -6.58
C TYR A 639 -6.95 21.42 -7.37
N VAL A 640 -7.61 21.52 -8.52
CA VAL A 640 -7.71 22.75 -9.33
C VAL A 640 -9.17 23.12 -9.48
N VAL A 641 -9.54 24.29 -8.96
CA VAL A 641 -10.89 24.84 -9.04
C VAL A 641 -11.01 25.69 -10.31
N GLY A 642 -11.83 25.25 -11.26
CA GLY A 642 -12.05 25.95 -12.53
C GLY A 642 -13.27 26.86 -12.51
N GLY A 643 -13.30 27.84 -13.41
CA GLY A 643 -14.42 28.78 -13.52
C GLY A 643 -14.51 29.83 -12.40
N THR A 644 -13.42 30.01 -11.63
CA THR A 644 -13.30 31.00 -10.56
C THR A 644 -12.45 32.20 -11.01
N ASP A 645 -12.62 33.35 -10.34
CA ASP A 645 -11.75 34.52 -10.50
C ASP A 645 -10.50 34.49 -9.58
N SER A 646 -10.33 33.48 -8.72
CA SER A 646 -9.16 33.36 -7.83
C SER A 646 -7.84 33.38 -8.60
N THR A 647 -6.86 34.15 -8.12
CA THR A 647 -5.48 34.19 -8.65
C THR A 647 -4.70 32.92 -8.30
N SER A 648 -5.18 32.11 -7.35
CA SER A 648 -4.60 30.82 -6.97
C SER A 648 -5.67 29.71 -6.97
N PRO A 649 -6.15 29.27 -8.14
CA PRO A 649 -7.23 28.29 -8.25
C PRO A 649 -6.83 26.88 -7.80
N ALA A 650 -5.56 26.61 -7.55
CA ALA A 650 -5.09 25.29 -7.14
C ALA A 650 -4.84 25.22 -5.64
N ARG A 651 -5.32 24.15 -4.99
CA ARG A 651 -5.21 23.93 -3.56
C ARG A 651 -4.64 22.53 -3.29
N VAL A 652 -3.62 22.44 -2.44
CA VAL A 652 -3.07 21.15 -1.99
C VAL A 652 -3.73 20.77 -0.66
N LYS A 653 -4.17 19.52 -0.54
CA LYS A 653 -4.74 18.99 0.71
C LYS A 653 -4.20 17.59 0.98
N PRO A 654 -3.63 17.30 2.16
CA PRO A 654 -3.33 15.91 2.53
C PRO A 654 -4.61 15.07 2.59
N GLN A 655 -4.57 13.86 2.01
CA GLN A 655 -5.74 12.97 1.96
C GLN A 655 -5.79 11.95 3.11
N ARG A 656 -4.68 11.70 3.81
CA ARG A 656 -4.54 10.65 4.85
C ARG A 656 -5.26 10.98 6.17
N VAL A 657 -6.54 11.31 6.09
CA VAL A 657 -7.39 11.65 7.24
C VAL A 657 -7.78 10.41 8.05
N MET A 658 -7.68 9.21 7.46
CA MET A 658 -7.95 7.90 8.08
C MET A 658 -9.39 7.71 8.58
N ARG A 659 -10.32 8.52 8.07
CA ARG A 659 -11.77 8.40 8.25
C ARG A 659 -12.49 9.10 7.11
N ASN A 660 -13.72 8.67 6.80
CA ASN A 660 -14.60 9.37 5.88
C ASN A 660 -14.85 10.80 6.40
N LYS A 661 -14.44 11.81 5.62
CA LYS A 661 -14.51 13.21 6.06
C LYS A 661 -14.63 14.17 4.88
N TRP A 662 -15.54 15.14 5.01
CA TRP A 662 -15.57 16.31 4.15
C TRP A 662 -14.59 17.38 4.63
N VAL A 663 -13.76 17.89 3.72
CA VAL A 663 -12.81 18.97 3.99
C VAL A 663 -12.98 20.12 2.98
N SER A 664 -12.78 21.35 3.45
CA SER A 664 -12.88 22.54 2.59
C SER A 664 -11.59 22.76 1.80
N LEU A 665 -11.72 23.03 0.49
CA LEU A 665 -10.67 23.62 -0.35
C LEU A 665 -10.67 25.16 -0.30
N GLY A 666 -11.72 25.74 0.29
CA GLY A 666 -11.91 27.17 0.44
C GLY A 666 -13.11 27.69 -0.35
N SER A 667 -13.25 29.01 -0.33
CA SER A 667 -14.36 29.76 -0.92
C SER A 667 -13.91 30.48 -2.17
N PHE A 668 -14.73 30.42 -3.21
CA PHE A 668 -14.39 30.89 -4.54
C PHE A 668 -15.55 31.66 -5.14
N ASN A 669 -15.25 32.75 -5.86
CA ASN A 669 -16.24 33.45 -6.66
C ASN A 669 -16.25 32.89 -8.09
N PHE A 670 -17.27 32.10 -8.40
CA PHE A 670 -17.39 31.47 -9.71
C PHE A 670 -17.96 32.45 -10.73
N THR A 671 -17.16 32.78 -11.74
CA THR A 671 -17.55 33.60 -12.90
C THR A 671 -17.89 32.73 -14.12
N GLY A 672 -17.36 31.52 -14.17
CA GLY A 672 -17.62 30.47 -15.16
C GLY A 672 -18.29 29.23 -14.56
N ALA A 673 -18.36 28.16 -15.34
CA ALA A 673 -18.91 26.88 -14.88
C ALA A 673 -18.02 26.30 -13.76
N PRO A 674 -18.57 26.00 -12.57
CA PRO A 674 -17.78 25.44 -11.47
C PRO A 674 -17.26 24.05 -11.80
N THR A 675 -15.94 23.88 -11.72
CA THR A 675 -15.28 22.57 -11.81
C THR A 675 -14.24 22.40 -10.72
N VAL A 676 -13.99 21.15 -10.35
CA VAL A 676 -12.83 20.75 -9.53
C VAL A 676 -12.15 19.60 -10.27
N SER A 677 -10.83 19.67 -10.44
CA SER A 677 -10.06 18.54 -10.95
C SER A 677 -8.96 18.13 -10.00
N LEU A 678 -8.67 16.83 -9.95
CA LEU A 678 -7.59 16.25 -9.16
C LEU A 678 -6.82 15.27 -10.05
N SER A 679 -5.50 15.34 -10.00
CA SER A 679 -4.59 14.47 -10.75
C SER A 679 -3.80 13.58 -9.79
N ASN A 680 -3.38 12.40 -10.25
CA ASN A 680 -2.43 11.55 -9.52
C ASN A 680 -0.96 12.02 -9.61
N LEU A 681 -0.74 13.24 -10.12
CA LEU A 681 0.60 13.81 -10.25
C LEU A 681 0.99 14.65 -9.04
N THR A 682 2.17 14.37 -8.50
CA THR A 682 2.79 15.16 -7.44
C THR A 682 3.86 16.10 -7.99
N ARG A 683 4.28 17.05 -7.16
CA ARG A 683 5.37 17.97 -7.48
C ARG A 683 6.56 17.68 -6.59
N GLN A 684 7.70 18.23 -6.98
CA GLN A 684 8.85 18.19 -6.12
C GLN A 684 8.54 19.08 -4.91
N SER A 685 8.48 18.49 -3.72
CA SER A 685 8.23 19.24 -2.49
C SER A 685 9.52 19.54 -1.73
N GLY A 686 10.58 18.73 -1.85
CA GLY A 686 11.85 18.97 -1.16
C GLY A 686 12.87 19.85 -1.93
N LEU A 687 13.90 20.33 -1.23
CA LEU A 687 15.13 20.78 -1.90
C LEU A 687 15.72 19.59 -2.67
N LYS A 688 16.45 19.82 -3.78
CA LYS A 688 17.08 18.73 -4.57
C LYS A 688 17.96 17.76 -3.76
N ALA A 689 18.34 18.11 -2.54
CA ALA A 689 19.11 17.30 -1.62
C ALA A 689 18.28 16.38 -0.72
N ASP A 690 16.98 16.66 -0.53
CA ASP A 690 16.07 15.79 0.21
C ASP A 690 15.49 14.73 -0.74
N VAL A 691 15.33 13.50 -0.24
CA VAL A 691 14.67 12.45 -1.01
C VAL A 691 13.19 12.83 -1.12
N GLU A 692 12.68 13.02 -2.33
CA GLU A 692 11.25 13.22 -2.56
C GLU A 692 10.45 12.09 -1.87
N LEU A 693 9.47 12.48 -1.06
CA LEU A 693 8.76 11.58 -0.15
C LEU A 693 7.39 11.15 -0.69
N ASP A 694 6.98 11.64 -1.87
CA ASP A 694 5.73 11.28 -2.56
C ASP A 694 5.98 11.11 -4.07
N GLY A 695 5.15 10.37 -4.78
CA GLY A 695 5.25 10.26 -6.24
C GLY A 695 6.20 9.20 -6.76
N ASP A 696 6.56 8.20 -5.95
CA ASP A 696 7.31 7.00 -6.37
C ASP A 696 6.41 5.79 -6.65
N GLY A 697 5.09 6.00 -6.71
CA GLY A 697 4.09 4.95 -6.92
C GLY A 697 3.70 4.17 -5.67
N THR A 698 4.10 4.61 -4.46
CA THR A 698 3.78 3.91 -3.20
C THR A 698 2.64 4.55 -2.39
N GLU A 699 2.33 5.81 -2.67
CA GLU A 699 1.24 6.57 -2.05
C GLU A 699 0.03 6.63 -2.97
N ASP A 700 -1.16 6.62 -2.38
CA ASP A 700 -2.44 6.61 -3.11
C ASP A 700 -3.08 7.99 -3.15
N VAL A 701 -3.79 8.28 -4.24
CA VAL A 701 -4.66 9.44 -4.42
C VAL A 701 -6.09 8.99 -4.77
N ALA A 702 -7.08 9.52 -4.07
CA ALA A 702 -8.49 9.15 -4.24
C ALA A 702 -9.35 10.24 -4.86
N TRP A 703 -10.37 9.82 -5.62
CA TRP A 703 -11.48 10.62 -6.14
C TRP A 703 -12.80 10.04 -5.62
N ASP A 704 -13.52 10.83 -4.85
CA ASP A 704 -14.82 10.49 -4.26
C ASP A 704 -15.81 11.63 -4.65
N ALA A 705 -16.41 12.37 -3.72
CA ALA A 705 -17.37 13.41 -4.06
C ALA A 705 -16.87 14.86 -3.84
N VAL A 706 -17.49 15.81 -4.55
CA VAL A 706 -17.27 17.27 -4.39
C VAL A 706 -18.58 17.97 -4.06
N GLY A 707 -18.57 18.82 -3.03
CA GLY A 707 -19.71 19.65 -2.64
C GLY A 707 -19.50 21.12 -2.99
N PHE A 708 -20.46 21.73 -3.68
CA PHE A 708 -20.50 23.17 -3.95
C PHE A 708 -21.56 23.82 -3.07
N GLU A 709 -21.15 24.45 -1.98
CA GLU A 709 -22.02 25.15 -1.02
C GLU A 709 -22.22 26.60 -1.49
N PRO A 710 -23.41 27.01 -1.97
CA PRO A 710 -23.63 28.39 -2.37
C PRO A 710 -23.57 29.33 -1.17
N LEU A 711 -22.75 30.39 -1.28
CA LEU A 711 -22.64 31.45 -0.29
C LEU A 711 -23.34 32.70 -0.85
N GLY A 712 -24.28 33.27 -0.10
CA GLY A 712 -24.98 34.49 -0.54
C GLY A 712 -24.07 35.71 -0.67
N THR A 713 -22.95 35.71 0.05
CA THR A 713 -21.90 36.75 0.08
C THR A 713 -20.54 36.07 0.26
N PRO A 714 -19.41 36.74 -0.05
CA PRO A 714 -18.10 36.23 0.38
C PRO A 714 -18.09 35.98 1.90
N PRO A 715 -17.30 35.00 2.39
CA PRO A 715 -17.01 34.90 3.81
C PRO A 715 -16.45 36.22 4.31
N ALA A 716 -16.94 36.68 5.47
CA ALA A 716 -16.45 37.92 6.07
C ALA A 716 -14.97 37.83 6.49
N THR A 717 -14.48 36.61 6.72
CA THR A 717 -13.05 36.35 6.93
C THR A 717 -12.62 35.14 6.12
N GLN A 718 -11.59 35.31 5.29
CA GLN A 718 -10.85 34.24 4.64
C GLN A 718 -9.44 34.23 5.22
N MET A 719 -9.22 33.29 6.15
CA MET A 719 -8.05 33.21 7.01
C MET A 719 -7.14 32.06 6.60
N VAL A 720 -5.84 32.35 6.45
CA VAL A 720 -4.80 31.34 6.25
C VAL A 720 -3.83 31.38 7.43
N ALA A 721 -3.81 30.30 8.21
CA ALA A 721 -2.87 30.09 9.31
C ALA A 721 -1.64 29.32 8.80
N MET A 722 -0.50 29.98 8.87
CA MET A 722 0.80 29.55 8.34
C MET A 722 1.85 29.56 9.45
N GLY A 723 3.07 29.12 9.17
CA GLY A 723 4.21 29.25 10.07
C GLY A 723 4.79 27.92 10.56
N ASP A 724 5.54 28.00 11.65
CA ASP A 724 6.27 26.89 12.25
C ASP A 724 5.47 26.14 13.32
N SER A 725 6.18 25.43 14.20
CA SER A 725 5.64 24.61 15.29
C SER A 725 4.79 25.40 16.29
N TYR A 726 5.09 26.68 16.52
CA TYR A 726 4.28 27.54 17.39
C TYR A 726 2.94 27.88 16.75
N SER A 727 2.86 27.91 15.42
CA SER A 727 1.61 28.08 14.65
C SER A 727 0.85 26.78 14.45
N SER A 728 1.55 25.68 14.14
CA SER A 728 0.93 24.36 14.00
C SER A 728 0.31 23.90 15.31
N GLY A 729 0.90 24.31 16.44
CA GLY A 729 0.47 23.94 17.77
C GLY A 729 1.16 22.67 18.26
N GLU A 730 2.46 22.54 17.99
CA GLU A 730 3.31 21.55 18.65
C GLU A 730 3.14 21.64 20.18
N ALA A 731 2.97 20.50 20.84
CA ALA A 731 2.60 20.33 22.25
C ALA A 731 1.21 20.81 22.68
N VAL A 732 0.42 21.41 21.78
CA VAL A 732 -0.93 21.90 22.07
C VAL A 732 -1.92 20.75 21.96
N THR A 733 -1.78 19.77 22.84
CA THR A 733 -2.55 18.54 22.81
C THR A 733 -2.74 17.98 24.22
N GLU A 734 -3.87 17.33 24.44
CA GLU A 734 -4.04 16.37 25.53
C GLU A 734 -3.23 15.10 25.20
N GLY A 735 -2.73 14.44 26.23
CA GLY A 735 -1.99 13.19 26.09
C GLY A 735 -0.75 13.29 25.18
N GLY A 736 -0.52 12.24 24.39
CA GLY A 736 0.63 12.08 23.51
C GLY A 736 0.56 12.92 22.24
N GLY A 737 -0.64 13.11 21.67
CA GLY A 737 -0.87 13.79 20.39
C GLY A 737 -2.33 13.74 19.94
N ASP A 738 -3.27 13.56 20.87
CA ASP A 738 -4.65 13.19 20.56
C ASP A 738 -5.44 14.31 19.85
N ASP A 739 -5.00 15.55 19.99
CA ASP A 739 -5.63 16.73 19.37
C ASP A 739 -5.01 17.11 18.01
N TYR A 740 -3.99 16.39 17.54
CA TYR A 740 -3.42 16.61 16.22
C TYR A 740 -4.32 16.07 15.11
N TYR A 741 -4.35 16.76 13.98
CA TYR A 741 -4.94 16.23 12.76
C TYR A 741 -4.16 14.96 12.36
N PRO A 742 -4.83 13.80 12.23
CA PRO A 742 -4.14 12.53 11.99
C PRO A 742 -3.28 12.53 10.72
N GLU A 743 -3.70 13.29 9.70
CA GLU A 743 -2.97 13.47 8.45
C GLU A 743 -1.65 14.25 8.60
N THR A 744 -1.38 14.82 9.79
CA THR A 744 -0.17 15.62 10.12
C THR A 744 0.64 15.08 11.29
N ASP A 745 0.19 13.99 11.90
CA ASP A 745 0.86 13.23 12.96
C ASP A 745 0.83 11.74 12.57
N TYR A 746 1.53 11.43 11.49
CA TYR A 746 1.57 10.10 10.93
C TYR A 746 3.00 9.59 10.89
N ASP A 747 3.21 8.38 11.43
CA ASP A 747 4.47 7.66 11.27
C ASP A 747 4.21 6.19 11.05
N SER A 748 5.09 5.58 10.27
CA SER A 748 5.08 4.16 9.98
C SER A 748 6.50 3.64 10.01
N LYS A 749 6.80 2.79 11.00
CA LYS A 749 8.09 2.08 11.11
C LYS A 749 8.47 1.33 9.84
N ASN A 750 7.46 0.95 9.06
CA ASN A 750 7.58 0.12 7.87
C ASN A 750 7.67 0.93 6.58
N ARG A 751 7.12 2.15 6.61
CA ARG A 751 7.13 3.09 5.50
C ARG A 751 7.60 4.46 6.00
N PRO A 752 8.85 4.59 6.49
CA PRO A 752 9.32 5.83 7.13
C PRO A 752 9.24 7.07 6.21
N LYS A 753 9.28 6.88 4.88
CA LYS A 753 9.09 7.96 3.89
C LYS A 753 7.68 8.58 3.93
N THR A 754 6.70 7.86 4.48
CA THR A 754 5.31 8.34 4.59
C THR A 754 5.07 9.19 5.83
N ARG A 755 6.10 9.37 6.68
CA ARG A 755 6.00 10.17 7.90
C ARG A 755 5.60 11.60 7.59
N ASP A 756 4.63 12.09 8.34
CA ASP A 756 4.23 13.50 8.38
C ASP A 756 4.25 13.96 9.84
N ALA A 757 5.07 14.97 10.12
CA ALA A 757 5.27 15.54 11.45
C ALA A 757 4.98 17.05 11.46
N CYS A 758 4.06 17.53 10.61
CA CYS A 758 3.64 18.93 10.67
C CYS A 758 2.90 19.28 11.96
N HIS A 759 2.31 18.29 12.66
CA HIS A 759 1.67 18.40 13.98
C HIS A 759 0.73 19.61 14.08
N ARG A 760 -0.30 19.66 13.23
CA ARG A 760 -1.34 20.69 13.28
C ARG A 760 -2.38 20.31 14.33
N SER A 761 -2.49 21.10 15.39
CA SER A 761 -3.44 20.88 16.49
C SER A 761 -4.81 21.50 16.21
N THR A 762 -5.86 20.77 16.56
CA THR A 762 -7.24 21.28 16.61
C THR A 762 -7.43 22.37 17.68
N LYS A 763 -6.47 22.50 18.61
CA LYS A 763 -6.43 23.49 19.70
C LYS A 763 -5.35 24.56 19.49
N SER A 764 -4.77 24.70 18.29
CA SER A 764 -3.79 25.76 18.00
C SER A 764 -4.34 27.17 18.31
N TRP A 765 -3.46 28.14 18.56
CA TRP A 765 -3.88 29.50 18.93
C TRP A 765 -4.74 30.16 17.86
N SER A 766 -4.45 29.91 16.58
CA SER A 766 -5.25 30.40 15.46
C SER A 766 -6.70 29.88 15.52
N ARG A 767 -6.92 28.69 16.07
CA ARG A 767 -8.26 28.11 16.30
C ARG A 767 -8.89 28.55 17.62
N GLN A 768 -8.09 28.83 18.65
CA GLN A 768 -8.61 29.31 19.94
C GLN A 768 -9.04 30.79 19.89
N ALA A 769 -8.47 31.59 18.98
CA ALA A 769 -8.76 33.01 18.88
C ALA A 769 -10.20 33.32 18.44
N THR A 770 -10.71 34.45 18.90
CA THR A 770 -12.01 35.02 18.56
C THR A 770 -11.81 36.28 17.73
N LEU A 771 -12.18 36.23 16.45
CA LEU A 771 -12.01 37.37 15.54
C LEU A 771 -12.86 38.58 15.98
N PRO A 772 -12.45 39.83 15.64
CA PRO A 772 -13.21 41.02 15.97
C PRO A 772 -14.69 40.94 15.55
N GLY A 773 -15.58 41.34 16.46
CA GLY A 773 -17.03 41.30 16.24
C GLY A 773 -17.65 39.90 16.29
N ARG A 774 -16.91 38.86 16.70
CA ARG A 774 -17.42 37.50 16.87
C ARG A 774 -17.52 37.11 18.36
N THR A 775 -18.35 36.11 18.64
CA THR A 775 -18.51 35.52 19.98
C THR A 775 -18.03 34.07 20.09
N LYS A 776 -17.74 33.44 18.95
CA LYS A 776 -17.24 32.06 18.84
C LYS A 776 -15.81 32.10 18.30
N SER A 777 -14.99 31.14 18.73
CA SER A 777 -13.62 31.02 18.24
C SER A 777 -13.58 30.60 16.76
N VAL A 778 -12.45 30.84 16.11
CA VAL A 778 -12.18 30.39 14.73
C VAL A 778 -12.38 28.88 14.59
N GLY A 779 -11.90 28.10 15.57
CA GLY A 779 -12.06 26.65 15.60
C GLY A 779 -13.52 26.22 15.64
N GLU A 780 -14.32 26.80 16.54
CA GLU A 780 -15.74 26.48 16.63
C GLU A 780 -16.50 26.86 15.35
N LEU A 781 -16.19 28.02 14.76
CA LEU A 781 -16.78 28.46 13.49
C LEU A 781 -16.40 27.52 12.33
N ALA A 782 -15.15 27.05 12.28
CA ALA A 782 -14.69 26.11 11.27
C ALA A 782 -15.38 24.73 11.43
N ASP A 783 -15.46 24.22 12.65
CA ASP A 783 -16.06 22.90 12.94
C ASP A 783 -17.58 22.89 12.72
N THR A 784 -18.24 24.02 12.96
CA THR A 784 -19.66 24.23 12.65
C THR A 784 -19.91 24.65 11.19
N LYS A 785 -18.87 24.67 10.35
CA LYS A 785 -18.93 24.99 8.90
C LYS A 785 -19.56 26.36 8.61
N ASN A 786 -19.37 27.33 9.51
CA ASN A 786 -20.02 28.63 9.44
C ASN A 786 -19.71 29.36 8.11
N SER A 787 -20.74 29.78 7.37
CA SER A 787 -20.61 30.39 6.03
C SER A 787 -19.83 31.70 5.99
N SER A 788 -19.62 32.36 7.13
CA SER A 788 -18.91 33.64 7.22
C SER A 788 -17.39 33.52 7.46
N LEU A 789 -16.87 32.29 7.60
CA LEU A 789 -15.45 32.01 7.81
C LEU A 789 -14.95 31.00 6.78
N ASP A 790 -13.87 31.31 6.09
CA ASP A 790 -13.02 30.30 5.46
C ASP A 790 -11.71 30.21 6.23
N TYR A 791 -11.34 29.02 6.68
CA TYR A 791 -10.15 28.79 7.50
C TYR A 791 -9.30 27.69 6.88
N GLN A 792 -8.06 28.04 6.56
CA GLN A 792 -7.07 27.14 5.96
C GLN A 792 -5.84 27.09 6.86
N PHE A 793 -5.33 25.88 7.10
CA PHE A 793 -4.27 25.65 8.09
C PHE A 793 -3.13 24.85 7.47
N VAL A 794 -2.02 25.53 7.22
CA VAL A 794 -0.86 25.01 6.48
C VAL A 794 0.45 25.12 7.26
N ALA A 795 0.39 25.58 8.51
CA ALA A 795 1.56 25.60 9.40
C ALA A 795 2.15 24.19 9.55
N CYS A 796 3.46 24.12 9.76
CA CYS A 796 4.16 22.84 9.87
C CYS A 796 5.32 22.95 10.88
N SER A 797 5.35 22.02 11.83
CA SER A 797 6.42 21.92 12.82
C SER A 797 7.81 21.86 12.15
N GLY A 798 8.78 22.57 12.71
CA GLY A 798 10.14 22.68 12.17
C GLY A 798 10.31 23.57 10.93
N ALA A 799 9.26 24.23 10.44
CA ALA A 799 9.37 25.12 9.28
C ALA A 799 10.29 26.33 9.55
N ARG A 800 11.11 26.67 8.54
CA ARG A 800 11.90 27.91 8.40
C ARG A 800 11.32 28.79 7.30
N HIS A 801 11.84 30.00 7.10
CA HIS A 801 11.34 30.90 6.05
C HIS A 801 11.28 30.23 4.66
N TYR A 802 12.28 29.42 4.29
CA TYR A 802 12.30 28.71 3.01
C TYR A 802 11.21 27.64 2.91
N ASN A 803 10.75 27.07 4.04
CA ASN A 803 9.61 26.15 4.06
C ASN A 803 8.26 26.85 3.80
N ILE A 804 8.23 28.18 3.96
CA ILE A 804 7.10 29.01 3.58
C ILE A 804 7.15 29.26 2.07
N ILE A 805 8.28 29.79 1.58
CA ILE A 805 8.37 30.41 0.24
C ILE A 805 8.79 29.48 -0.90
N GLY A 806 9.38 28.31 -0.60
CA GLY A 806 9.94 27.43 -1.61
C GLY A 806 9.73 25.96 -1.28
N PRO A 807 10.77 25.22 -0.86
CA PRO A 807 10.63 23.81 -0.50
C PRO A 807 9.62 23.63 0.64
N GLY A 808 9.13 22.41 0.79
CA GLY A 808 8.20 21.99 1.79
C GLY A 808 8.86 21.38 3.03
N GLN A 809 8.04 20.78 3.89
CA GLN A 809 8.47 20.19 5.17
C GLN A 809 7.60 18.96 5.44
N SER A 810 8.17 17.92 6.04
CA SER A 810 7.45 16.65 6.32
C SER A 810 6.78 16.03 5.08
N GLY A 811 7.35 16.27 3.90
CA GLY A 811 6.86 15.82 2.61
C GLY A 811 5.75 16.69 2.00
N GLU A 812 5.03 17.51 2.77
CA GLU A 812 4.10 18.52 2.24
C GLU A 812 4.84 19.55 1.37
N PRO A 813 4.21 20.19 0.37
CA PRO A 813 4.81 21.31 -0.37
C PRO A 813 5.02 22.55 0.50
N GLY A 814 5.84 23.50 0.02
CA GLY A 814 6.02 24.80 0.67
C GLY A 814 4.68 25.49 0.91
N GLN A 815 4.54 26.20 2.04
CA GLN A 815 3.22 26.66 2.49
C GLN A 815 2.56 27.64 1.50
N LEU A 816 3.34 28.45 0.76
CA LEU A 816 2.82 29.26 -0.35
C LEU A 816 2.38 28.40 -1.56
N GLU A 817 3.05 27.29 -1.83
CA GLU A 817 2.77 26.39 -2.95
C GLU A 817 1.53 25.52 -2.72
N GLN A 818 1.10 25.36 -1.46
CA GLN A 818 -0.20 24.75 -1.15
C GLN A 818 -1.37 25.58 -1.69
N GLY A 819 -1.12 26.86 -2.00
CA GLY A 819 -1.92 27.64 -2.92
C GLY A 819 -3.13 28.31 -2.28
N TYR A 820 -3.22 28.43 -0.96
CA TYR A 820 -4.38 29.02 -0.24
C TYR A 820 -4.39 30.55 -0.16
N LEU A 821 -3.31 31.22 -0.56
CA LEU A 821 -3.27 32.68 -0.65
C LEU A 821 -3.72 33.14 -2.03
N ASP A 822 -4.70 34.03 -2.05
CA ASP A 822 -5.18 34.70 -3.26
C ASP A 822 -5.69 36.12 -2.95
N GLN A 823 -6.17 36.83 -3.98
CA GLN A 823 -6.65 38.20 -3.85
C GLN A 823 -7.84 38.38 -2.90
N HIS A 824 -8.55 37.30 -2.53
CA HIS A 824 -9.72 37.35 -1.66
C HIS A 824 -9.38 37.01 -0.20
N THR A 825 -8.15 36.58 0.07
CA THR A 825 -7.66 36.34 1.41
C THR A 825 -7.69 37.65 2.22
N THR A 826 -8.30 37.62 3.40
CA THR A 826 -8.48 38.82 4.24
C THR A 826 -7.53 38.86 5.43
N LEU A 827 -7.08 37.70 5.90
CA LEU A 827 -6.23 37.57 7.09
C LEU A 827 -5.21 36.45 6.89
N VAL A 828 -3.94 36.76 7.12
CA VAL A 828 -2.87 35.76 7.24
C VAL A 828 -2.29 35.85 8.64
N THR A 829 -2.14 34.71 9.30
CA THR A 829 -1.50 34.66 10.62
C THR A 829 -0.33 33.69 10.58
N LEU A 830 0.85 34.10 11.04
CA LEU A 830 2.03 33.25 11.04
C LEU A 830 3.00 33.54 12.19
N SER A 831 3.58 32.50 12.77
CA SER A 831 4.85 32.55 13.51
C SER A 831 5.95 31.93 12.65
N ILE A 832 7.01 32.67 12.37
CA ILE A 832 8.17 32.17 11.64
C ILE A 832 9.40 32.98 12.03
N GLY A 833 10.59 32.36 11.98
CA GLY A 833 11.86 32.98 12.36
C GLY A 833 12.57 32.30 13.54
N GLY A 834 11.85 31.57 14.41
CA GLY A 834 12.45 30.86 15.54
C GLY A 834 13.42 29.75 15.09
N ASN A 835 13.01 28.95 14.10
CA ASN A 835 13.85 27.93 13.49
C ASN A 835 14.98 28.54 12.64
N ASP A 836 14.76 29.68 11.99
CA ASP A 836 15.78 30.44 11.25
C ASP A 836 16.87 30.99 12.17
N MET A 837 16.48 31.37 13.39
CA MET A 837 17.37 31.76 14.48
C MET A 837 18.07 30.55 15.14
N ARG A 838 17.70 29.33 14.76
CA ARG A 838 18.23 28.06 15.32
C ARG A 838 18.02 27.95 16.82
N PHE A 839 16.88 28.46 17.33
CA PHE A 839 16.58 28.48 18.76
C PHE A 839 16.71 27.12 19.45
N ALA A 840 16.25 26.04 18.80
CA ALA A 840 16.36 24.69 19.36
C ALA A 840 17.83 24.28 19.60
N GLU A 841 18.74 24.60 18.68
CA GLU A 841 20.18 24.31 18.81
C GLU A 841 20.82 25.21 19.87
N VAL A 842 20.45 26.49 19.92
CA VAL A 842 20.92 27.45 20.94
C VAL A 842 20.50 27.02 22.35
N VAL A 843 19.23 26.62 22.54
CA VAL A 843 18.71 26.15 23.82
C VAL A 843 19.36 24.83 24.23
N ALA A 844 19.52 23.88 23.31
CA ALA A 844 20.21 22.62 23.59
C ALA A 844 21.65 22.86 24.08
N GLN A 845 22.35 23.82 23.46
CA GLN A 845 23.69 24.22 23.89
C GLN A 845 23.71 24.89 25.29
N CYS A 846 22.68 25.64 25.67
CA CYS A 846 22.56 26.18 27.04
C CYS A 846 22.21 25.14 28.10
N ILE A 847 21.62 24.01 27.72
CA ILE A 847 21.26 22.94 28.66
C ILE A 847 22.41 21.95 28.84
N LEU A 848 23.13 21.65 27.75
CA LEU A 848 24.15 20.59 27.71
C LEU A 848 25.59 21.12 27.79
N GLY A 849 25.81 22.39 27.44
CA GLY A 849 27.12 23.02 27.44
C GLY A 849 27.50 23.65 28.79
N PRO A 850 28.80 23.94 29.03
CA PRO A 850 29.25 24.53 30.28
C PRO A 850 28.89 26.02 30.43
N LYS A 851 28.88 26.80 29.34
CA LYS A 851 28.48 28.22 29.29
C LYS A 851 28.06 28.60 27.87
N CYS A 852 26.76 28.58 27.56
CA CYS A 852 26.36 28.73 26.15
C CYS A 852 26.74 30.06 25.48
N TYR A 853 26.91 31.14 26.25
CA TYR A 853 27.35 32.43 25.71
C TYR A 853 28.67 32.32 24.91
N ASP A 854 29.61 31.50 25.42
CA ASP A 854 30.99 31.36 24.90
C ASP A 854 31.14 30.19 23.90
N MET A 855 30.02 29.60 23.45
CA MET A 855 30.05 28.43 22.56
C MET A 855 29.78 28.79 21.10
N SER A 856 30.18 27.91 20.18
CA SER A 856 29.85 28.01 18.76
C SER A 856 28.91 26.89 18.34
N LEU A 857 28.16 27.12 17.26
CA LEU A 857 27.44 26.08 16.53
C LEU A 857 28.18 25.77 15.22
N GLN A 858 27.96 24.59 14.65
CA GLN A 858 28.36 24.35 13.27
C GLN A 858 27.59 25.30 12.34
N SER A 859 28.26 25.93 11.37
CA SER A 859 27.62 26.85 10.41
C SER A 859 26.63 26.10 9.52
N VAL A 860 25.59 26.81 9.08
CA VAL A 860 24.58 26.30 8.14
C VAL A 860 24.34 27.32 7.03
N ASN A 861 23.98 26.84 5.85
CA ASN A 861 23.36 27.69 4.85
C ASN A 861 21.96 28.10 5.35
N PRO A 862 21.69 29.40 5.52
CA PRO A 862 20.41 29.86 6.06
C PRO A 862 19.21 29.55 5.15
N ASP A 863 19.41 29.47 3.83
CA ASP A 863 18.35 29.28 2.82
C ASP A 863 18.02 27.81 2.55
N THR A 864 18.86 26.89 3.04
CA THR A 864 18.66 25.45 2.87
C THR A 864 18.70 24.65 4.17
N GLY A 865 19.21 25.24 5.25
CA GLY A 865 19.46 24.55 6.52
C GLY A 865 20.63 23.56 6.50
N GLN A 866 21.31 23.38 5.37
CA GLN A 866 22.41 22.42 5.23
C GLN A 866 23.64 22.87 6.03
N TYR A 867 24.24 21.94 6.77
CA TYR A 867 25.51 22.19 7.45
C TYR A 867 26.62 22.51 6.45
N ILE A 868 27.48 23.44 6.84
CA ILE A 868 28.71 23.77 6.13
C ILE A 868 29.83 23.02 6.83
N ASP A 869 30.48 22.12 6.08
CA ASP A 869 31.57 21.31 6.61
C ASP A 869 32.75 22.18 7.06
N ASP A 870 33.34 21.80 8.19
CA ASP A 870 34.51 22.45 8.78
C ASP A 870 34.37 23.96 9.10
N GLU A 871 33.14 24.48 9.15
CA GLU A 871 32.86 25.87 9.50
C GLU A 871 32.00 25.96 10.78
N SER A 872 32.36 26.89 11.67
CA SER A 872 31.63 27.18 12.91
C SER A 872 31.26 28.65 12.99
N THR A 873 30.16 28.93 13.69
CA THR A 873 29.77 30.29 14.01
C THR A 873 30.78 30.96 14.95
N GLU A 874 30.75 32.30 15.01
CA GLU A 874 31.29 33.02 16.16
C GLU A 874 30.61 32.55 17.47
N GLU A 875 31.16 32.95 18.62
CA GLU A 875 30.54 32.71 19.93
C GLU A 875 29.09 33.19 19.94
N LEU A 876 28.17 32.39 20.49
CA LEU A 876 26.73 32.64 20.45
C LEU A 876 26.35 34.02 20.98
N GLY A 877 27.04 34.53 21.99
CA GLY A 877 26.84 35.86 22.55
C GLY A 877 27.02 37.01 21.55
N VAL A 878 27.86 36.82 20.52
CA VAL A 878 28.09 37.77 19.42
C VAL A 878 27.27 37.41 18.19
N TRP A 879 27.30 36.12 17.83
CA TRP A 879 26.65 35.60 16.64
C TRP A 879 25.14 35.84 16.65
N ALA A 880 24.46 35.62 17.78
CA ALA A 880 23.00 35.64 17.84
C ALA A 880 22.41 36.98 17.36
N LYS A 881 22.95 38.10 17.86
CA LYS A 881 22.49 39.44 17.48
C LYS A 881 22.75 39.76 16.01
N LYS A 882 23.95 39.42 15.52
CA LYS A 882 24.34 39.60 14.11
C LYS A 882 23.45 38.76 13.19
N TRP A 883 23.22 37.49 13.56
CA TRP A 883 22.39 36.57 12.81
C TRP A 883 20.93 37.01 12.75
N ALA A 884 20.33 37.43 13.87
CA ALA A 884 18.97 37.95 13.90
C ALA A 884 18.79 39.14 12.95
N LYS A 885 19.72 40.10 13.01
CA LYS A 885 19.68 41.35 12.24
C LYS A 885 20.02 41.18 10.75
N ASP A 886 21.10 40.47 10.45
CA ASP A 886 21.70 40.43 9.10
C ASP A 886 21.26 39.20 8.31
N THR A 887 20.76 38.15 8.98
CA THR A 887 20.29 36.92 8.33
C THR A 887 18.79 36.74 8.45
N VAL A 888 18.23 36.74 9.67
CA VAL A 888 16.81 36.40 9.90
C VAL A 888 15.89 37.52 9.41
N ARG A 889 16.10 38.77 9.81
CA ARG A 889 15.23 39.90 9.42
C ARG A 889 15.05 40.02 7.89
N PRO A 890 16.09 40.02 7.03
CA PRO A 890 15.89 40.13 5.58
C PRO A 890 15.04 39.01 4.99
N ARG A 891 15.12 37.80 5.55
CA ARG A 891 14.30 36.65 5.13
C ARG A 891 12.85 36.78 5.56
N LEU A 892 12.61 37.34 6.75
CA LEU A 892 11.26 37.70 7.19
C LEU A 892 10.65 38.78 6.30
N VAL A 893 11.41 39.81 5.92
CA VAL A 893 10.95 40.84 4.96
C VAL A 893 10.55 40.19 3.64
N SER A 894 11.38 39.32 3.07
CA SER A 894 11.06 38.59 1.83
C SER A 894 9.86 37.66 1.97
N THR A 895 9.70 37.01 3.13
CA THR A 895 8.54 36.14 3.40
C THR A 895 7.24 36.96 3.42
N LEU A 896 7.24 38.10 4.12
CA LEU A 896 6.09 39.00 4.20
C LEU A 896 5.75 39.62 2.83
N GLU A 897 6.76 40.00 2.04
CA GLU A 897 6.60 40.46 0.66
C GLU A 897 5.89 39.41 -0.18
N GLN A 898 6.39 38.17 -0.20
CA GLN A 898 5.82 37.09 -1.04
C GLN A 898 4.42 36.65 -0.62
N ILE A 899 4.09 36.75 0.67
CA ILE A 899 2.72 36.58 1.18
C ILE A 899 1.83 37.70 0.64
N HIS A 900 2.26 38.96 0.76
CA HIS A 900 1.50 40.11 0.27
C HIS A 900 1.27 40.07 -1.25
N GLU A 901 2.27 39.69 -2.04
CA GLU A 901 2.14 39.54 -3.50
C GLU A 901 1.02 38.56 -3.90
N ARG A 902 0.82 37.49 -3.12
CA ARG A 902 -0.22 36.47 -3.36
C ARG A 902 -1.56 36.85 -2.75
N ALA A 903 -1.55 37.53 -1.61
CA ALA A 903 -2.72 37.98 -0.88
C ALA A 903 -2.70 39.52 -0.63
N PRO A 904 -2.83 40.33 -1.70
CA PRO A 904 -2.62 41.79 -1.62
C PRO A 904 -3.61 42.53 -0.72
N ASN A 905 -4.77 41.92 -0.44
CA ASN A 905 -5.82 42.50 0.40
C ASN A 905 -5.80 41.99 1.85
N ALA A 906 -4.90 41.07 2.19
CA ALA A 906 -4.85 40.50 3.52
C ALA A 906 -4.17 41.44 4.52
N ARG A 907 -4.65 41.45 5.76
CA ARG A 907 -3.85 41.88 6.92
C ARG A 907 -2.95 40.71 7.31
N ILE A 908 -1.65 40.94 7.44
CA ILE A 908 -0.68 39.89 7.78
C ILE A 908 -0.27 40.07 9.25
N VAL A 909 -0.58 39.13 10.12
CA VAL A 909 -0.14 39.16 11.53
C VAL A 909 1.06 38.25 11.69
N LEU A 910 2.25 38.86 11.82
CA LEU A 910 3.47 38.16 12.24
C LEU A 910 3.47 38.04 13.76
N MET A 911 3.23 36.84 14.25
CA MET A 911 3.22 36.49 15.66
C MET A 911 4.65 36.25 16.16
N GLY A 912 5.03 36.93 17.24
CA GLY A 912 6.31 36.77 17.92
C GLY A 912 6.43 35.49 18.76
N TYR A 913 7.53 35.36 19.51
CA TYR A 913 7.76 34.27 20.45
C TYR A 913 7.85 34.81 21.88
N PRO A 914 7.36 34.09 22.90
CA PRO A 914 7.49 34.52 24.28
C PRO A 914 8.94 34.40 24.75
N ARG A 915 9.23 35.00 25.89
CA ARG A 915 10.39 34.58 26.69
C ARG A 915 10.16 33.13 27.12
N LEU A 916 11.14 32.27 26.90
CA LEU A 916 10.94 30.83 27.07
C LEU A 916 10.88 30.42 28.54
N ILE A 917 11.56 31.14 29.43
CA ILE A 917 11.83 30.68 30.79
C ILE A 917 11.63 31.84 31.78
N ASP A 918 10.87 31.58 32.85
CA ASP A 918 10.67 32.51 33.96
C ASP A 918 11.64 32.27 35.12
N GLY A 919 11.82 33.31 35.93
CA GLY A 919 12.67 33.28 37.12
C GLY A 919 14.14 33.01 36.76
N ASN A 920 14.79 32.14 37.54
CA ASN A 920 16.21 31.80 37.35
C ASN A 920 16.44 30.53 36.52
N GLY A 921 15.38 29.97 35.90
CA GLY A 921 15.48 28.76 35.06
C GLY A 921 15.73 27.44 35.80
N ASN A 922 15.78 27.45 37.14
CA ASN A 922 16.11 26.28 37.97
C ASN A 922 15.19 25.04 37.77
N CYS A 923 14.04 25.17 37.11
CA CYS A 923 13.20 24.02 36.79
C CYS A 923 13.72 23.20 35.58
N VAL A 924 14.63 23.78 34.79
CA VAL A 924 15.31 23.12 33.66
C VAL A 924 16.69 22.64 34.13
N PRO A 925 16.95 21.32 34.18
CA PRO A 925 18.26 20.80 34.56
C PRO A 925 19.36 21.32 33.63
N GLY A 926 20.46 21.82 34.21
CA GLY A 926 21.63 22.30 33.46
C GLY A 926 21.63 23.80 33.17
N LEU A 927 20.53 24.52 33.42
CA LEU A 927 20.45 25.96 33.14
C LEU A 927 20.66 26.81 34.41
N GLU A 928 21.53 27.82 34.32
CA GLU A 928 21.74 28.80 35.40
C GLU A 928 21.06 30.15 35.12
N ALA A 929 20.98 31.01 36.14
CA ALA A 929 20.33 32.33 36.04
C ALA A 929 20.95 33.23 34.95
N THR A 930 22.27 33.17 34.78
CA THR A 930 22.98 33.95 33.74
C THR A 930 22.61 33.50 32.33
N GLU A 931 22.50 32.19 32.11
CA GLU A 931 22.14 31.62 30.81
C GLU A 931 20.66 31.83 30.52
N THR A 932 19.81 31.72 31.54
CA THR A 932 18.38 32.06 31.48
C THR A 932 18.18 33.51 31.04
N ASN A 933 18.87 34.45 31.69
CA ASN A 933 18.80 35.87 31.33
C ASN A 933 19.29 36.11 29.91
N TRP A 934 20.35 35.44 29.49
CA TRP A 934 20.86 35.56 28.13
C TRP A 934 19.87 34.98 27.09
N LEU A 935 19.31 33.79 27.32
CA LEU A 935 18.29 33.18 26.43
C LEU A 935 17.05 34.08 26.28
N ASN A 936 16.57 34.67 27.38
CA ASN A 936 15.45 35.61 27.34
C ASN A 936 15.82 36.89 26.58
N ASN A 937 17.06 37.38 26.70
CA ASN A 937 17.54 38.49 25.87
C ASN A 937 17.60 38.13 24.38
N VAL A 938 17.90 36.87 24.02
CA VAL A 938 17.85 36.41 22.62
C VAL A 938 16.40 36.42 22.10
N ALA A 939 15.42 36.04 22.92
CA ALA A 939 14.00 36.16 22.57
C ALA A 939 13.58 37.61 22.37
N ASP A 940 14.03 38.52 23.25
CA ASP A 940 13.77 39.95 23.14
C ASP A 940 14.40 40.55 21.86
N MET A 941 15.64 40.17 21.54
CA MET A 941 16.31 40.56 20.30
C MET A 941 15.58 40.06 19.05
N LEU A 942 15.10 38.82 19.04
CA LEU A 942 14.34 38.29 17.91
C LEU A 942 13.02 39.06 17.74
N ALA A 943 12.29 39.36 18.82
CA ALA A 943 11.06 40.14 18.77
C ALA A 943 11.29 41.55 18.18
N GLU A 944 12.37 42.23 18.57
CA GLU A 944 12.74 43.54 18.01
C GLU A 944 13.02 43.45 16.50
N GLU A 945 13.76 42.45 16.05
CA GLU A 945 14.07 42.26 14.63
C GLU A 945 12.86 41.81 13.80
N MET A 946 11.93 41.05 14.38
CA MET A 946 10.63 40.71 13.76
C MET A 946 9.74 41.94 13.59
N ALA A 947 9.62 42.80 14.62
CA ALA A 947 8.89 44.06 14.53
C ALA A 947 9.53 45.02 13.50
N THR A 948 10.86 45.03 13.44
CA THR A 948 11.60 45.79 12.42
C THR A 948 11.37 45.23 11.02
N ALA A 949 11.33 43.89 10.85
CA ALA A 949 11.01 43.26 9.57
C ALA A 949 9.62 43.68 9.07
N VAL A 950 8.62 43.72 9.96
CA VAL A 950 7.27 44.21 9.63
C VAL A 950 7.31 45.67 9.17
N THR A 951 8.02 46.54 9.90
CA THR A 951 8.16 47.96 9.53
C THR A 951 8.83 48.13 8.17
N GLU A 952 9.90 47.37 7.92
CA GLU A 952 10.66 47.39 6.67
C GLU A 952 9.82 46.86 5.49
N ALA A 953 9.11 45.74 5.69
CA ALA A 953 8.22 45.16 4.69
C ALA A 953 7.07 46.13 4.33
N ASN A 954 6.44 46.75 5.32
CA ASN A 954 5.41 47.77 5.10
C ASN A 954 5.96 48.98 4.34
N THR A 955 7.15 49.46 4.71
CA THR A 955 7.76 50.63 4.07
C THR A 955 8.13 50.38 2.61
N ARG A 956 8.64 49.18 2.31
CA ARG A 956 9.15 48.86 0.97
C ARG A 956 8.11 48.26 0.02
N HIS A 957 7.18 47.48 0.55
CA HIS A 957 6.26 46.65 -0.24
C HIS A 957 4.78 46.83 0.15
N ALA A 958 4.46 47.76 1.08
CA ALA A 958 3.09 48.04 1.52
C ALA A 958 2.32 46.81 2.01
N THR A 959 3.00 45.88 2.70
CA THR A 959 2.49 44.53 2.99
C THR A 959 1.25 44.45 3.90
N ASN A 960 0.83 45.55 4.54
CA ASN A 960 -0.22 45.56 5.56
C ASN A 960 0.04 44.54 6.69
N ALA A 961 1.33 44.40 7.04
CA ALA A 961 1.77 43.52 8.10
C ALA A 961 1.72 44.21 9.47
N VAL A 962 1.43 43.46 10.52
CA VAL A 962 1.48 43.89 11.92
C VAL A 962 2.22 42.84 12.73
N PHE A 963 3.03 43.31 13.68
CA PHE A 963 3.68 42.44 14.65
C PHE A 963 2.77 42.28 15.87
N SER A 964 2.51 41.03 16.28
CA SER A 964 1.81 40.68 17.52
C SER A 964 2.82 40.13 18.50
N ASP A 965 2.97 40.79 19.64
CA ASP A 965 3.97 40.43 20.65
C ASP A 965 3.31 39.67 21.81
N PRO A 966 3.59 38.36 22.00
CA PRO A 966 2.97 37.57 23.05
C PRO A 966 3.72 37.66 24.40
N ARG A 967 4.83 38.42 24.49
CA ARG A 967 5.70 38.39 25.68
C ARG A 967 4.97 38.86 26.94
N ASP A 968 4.08 39.84 26.83
CA ASP A 968 3.32 40.36 27.96
C ASP A 968 2.29 39.34 28.47
N GLU A 969 1.62 38.61 27.58
CA GLU A 969 0.66 37.57 27.95
C GLU A 969 1.31 36.39 28.68
N PHE A 970 2.56 36.08 28.31
CA PHE A 970 3.37 35.00 28.87
C PHE A 970 4.19 35.38 30.11
N ASP A 971 4.26 36.65 30.51
CA ASP A 971 5.03 37.09 31.68
C ASP A 971 4.59 36.34 32.95
N GLY A 972 5.54 35.66 33.61
CA GLY A 972 5.29 34.81 34.78
C GLY A 972 4.57 33.49 34.50
N LYS A 973 4.32 33.14 33.24
CA LYS A 973 3.63 31.91 32.79
C LYS A 973 4.43 31.09 31.75
N ALA A 974 5.67 31.44 31.45
CA ALA A 974 6.56 30.67 30.58
C ALA A 974 7.00 29.35 31.25
N ALA A 975 8.03 28.67 30.73
CA ALA A 975 8.60 27.51 31.42
C ALA A 975 9.11 27.95 32.80
N CYS A 976 8.91 27.12 33.84
CA CYS A 976 9.14 27.51 35.25
C CYS A 976 8.18 28.58 35.82
N GLY A 977 7.21 29.08 35.05
CA GLY A 977 6.20 30.04 35.50
C GLY A 977 5.07 29.41 36.33
N ASN A 978 4.13 30.25 36.80
CA ASN A 978 2.97 29.79 37.57
C ASN A 978 1.67 30.54 37.17
N PRO A 979 0.74 29.90 36.44
CA PRO A 979 0.83 28.52 35.92
C PRO A 979 1.79 28.42 34.73
N GLU A 980 2.60 27.35 34.70
CA GLU A 980 3.47 27.05 33.56
C GLU A 980 2.64 26.73 32.31
N SER A 981 2.66 27.64 31.33
CA SER A 981 1.89 27.59 30.08
C SER A 981 2.76 27.26 28.86
N LEU A 982 4.07 27.18 29.02
CA LEU A 982 5.06 26.70 28.04
C LEU A 982 5.81 25.52 28.65
N ASN A 983 5.99 24.43 27.91
CA ASN A 983 6.64 23.23 28.44
C ASN A 983 8.12 23.49 28.70
N ALA A 984 8.65 23.01 29.84
CA ALA A 984 10.09 22.84 30.02
C ALA A 984 10.63 21.68 29.14
N VAL A 985 11.69 20.99 29.57
CA VAL A 985 12.21 19.81 28.85
C VAL A 985 11.25 18.62 29.03
N VAL A 986 10.82 18.04 27.91
CA VAL A 986 9.89 16.90 27.87
C VAL A 986 10.58 15.69 27.22
N VAL A 987 10.65 14.58 27.96
CA VAL A 987 11.29 13.31 27.52
C VAL A 987 10.30 12.13 27.52
N THR A 988 9.01 12.40 27.73
CA THR A 988 7.94 11.39 27.72
C THR A 988 6.70 11.96 27.04
N GLY A 989 5.70 11.12 26.73
CA GLY A 989 4.45 11.59 26.13
C GLY A 989 4.59 11.97 24.66
N HIS A 990 5.40 11.24 23.91
CA HIS A 990 5.61 11.41 22.46
C HIS A 990 4.30 11.22 21.67
N SER A 991 4.12 12.02 20.62
CA SER A 991 3.08 11.79 19.59
C SER A 991 3.49 10.67 18.64
N LYS A 992 2.64 10.36 17.65
CA LYS A 992 2.94 9.25 16.72
C LYS A 992 4.18 9.53 15.88
N ALA A 993 4.31 10.75 15.37
CA ALA A 993 5.40 11.16 14.51
C ALA A 993 6.52 11.92 15.24
N ASP A 994 6.62 11.80 16.56
CA ASP A 994 7.67 12.46 17.33
C ASP A 994 9.05 11.81 17.15
N SER A 995 10.13 12.57 17.37
CA SER A 995 11.51 12.04 17.28
C SER A 995 11.95 11.46 18.64
N PHE A 996 12.69 10.34 18.63
CA PHE A 996 13.25 9.74 19.85
C PHE A 996 14.74 10.09 19.99
N PRO A 997 15.28 10.40 21.19
CA PRO A 997 14.70 10.26 22.53
C PRO A 997 14.03 11.52 23.13
N ASN A 998 14.11 12.69 22.49
CA ASN A 998 13.59 13.95 23.03
C ASN A 998 12.26 14.33 22.37
N SER A 999 11.24 14.63 23.17
CA SER A 999 9.92 14.99 22.62
C SER A 999 9.95 16.39 22.00
N GLY A 1000 9.36 16.54 20.81
CA GLY A 1000 9.16 17.81 20.10
C GLY A 1000 8.43 18.86 20.92
N LYS A 1001 7.73 18.44 21.99
CA LYS A 1001 7.00 19.32 22.91
C LYS A 1001 7.86 20.25 23.75
N SER A 1002 9.15 19.97 23.88
CA SER A 1002 10.04 20.78 24.73
C SER A 1002 10.04 22.24 24.28
N PHE A 1003 9.90 23.17 25.23
CA PHE A 1003 9.83 24.61 24.97
C PHE A 1003 8.67 25.08 24.08
N HIS A 1004 7.64 24.26 23.86
CA HIS A 1004 6.46 24.67 23.10
C HIS A 1004 5.26 24.97 24.00
N PRO A 1005 4.30 25.81 23.56
CA PRO A 1005 3.12 26.14 24.34
C PRO A 1005 2.26 24.91 24.68
N LYS A 1006 1.73 24.89 25.91
CA LYS A 1006 0.63 23.99 26.28
C LYS A 1006 -0.68 24.53 25.71
N ILE A 1007 -1.79 23.83 25.91
CA ILE A 1007 -3.14 24.32 25.56
C ILE A 1007 -3.41 25.72 26.16
N ALA A 1008 -3.02 25.95 27.42
CA ALA A 1008 -3.12 27.26 28.06
C ALA A 1008 -2.21 28.32 27.41
N GLY A 1009 -1.00 27.95 26.97
CA GLY A 1009 -0.11 28.86 26.24
C GLY A 1009 -0.64 29.22 24.86
N ALA A 1010 -1.27 28.28 24.16
CA ALA A 1010 -1.98 28.58 22.91
C ALA A 1010 -3.13 29.57 23.13
N ARG A 1011 -3.76 29.59 24.32
CA ARG A 1011 -4.73 30.63 24.66
C ARG A 1011 -4.08 32.00 24.85
N LEU A 1012 -2.92 32.09 25.49
CA LEU A 1012 -2.17 33.35 25.63
C LEU A 1012 -1.76 33.93 24.27
N TYR A 1013 -1.34 33.06 23.34
CA TYR A 1013 -1.12 33.45 21.95
C TYR A 1013 -2.39 33.97 21.25
N ALA A 1014 -3.53 33.32 21.51
CA ALA A 1014 -4.82 33.78 21.01
C ALA A 1014 -5.20 35.14 21.60
N ASP A 1015 -4.93 35.40 22.88
CA ASP A 1015 -5.15 36.70 23.52
C ASP A 1015 -4.32 37.81 22.84
N SER A 1016 -3.04 37.55 22.54
CA SER A 1016 -2.17 38.50 21.82
C SER A 1016 -2.69 38.79 20.41
N LEU A 1017 -3.14 37.75 19.67
CA LEU A 1017 -3.77 37.93 18.36
C LEU A 1017 -5.04 38.78 18.45
N GLU A 1018 -5.92 38.46 19.39
CA GLU A 1018 -7.17 39.18 19.62
C GLU A 1018 -6.92 40.65 19.97
N SER A 1019 -5.95 40.93 20.84
CA SER A 1019 -5.51 42.28 21.18
C SER A 1019 -5.04 43.04 19.94
N THR A 1020 -4.16 42.43 19.14
CA THR A 1020 -3.61 43.03 17.92
C THR A 1020 -4.68 43.35 16.88
N LEU A 1021 -5.63 42.44 16.69
CA LEU A 1021 -6.74 42.63 15.73
C LEU A 1021 -7.76 43.68 16.20
N ASN A 1022 -7.89 43.92 17.50
CA ASN A 1022 -8.79 44.96 18.03
C ASN A 1022 -8.14 46.35 18.12
N ALA A 1023 -6.81 46.43 18.09
CA ALA A 1023 -6.06 47.68 18.28
C ALA A 1023 -5.96 48.58 17.02
N GLY A 1024 -6.32 48.06 15.84
CA GLY A 1024 -6.31 48.80 14.58
C GLY A 1024 -7.45 48.39 13.70
#